data_AF-E2ARJ6-F1
#
_entry.id   AF-E2ARJ6-F1
#
_cell.length_a   1.000
_cell.length_b   1.000
_cell.length_c   1.000
_cell.angle_alpha   90.00
_cell.angle_beta   90.00
_cell.angle_gamma   90.00
#
_symmetry.space_group_name_H-M   'P 1'
#
loop_
_entity.id
_entity.type
_entity.pdbx_description
1 polymer ?
#
loop_
_entity_poly.entity_id
_entity_poly.type
_entity_poly.pdbx_seq_one_letter_code
_entity_poly.pdbx_strand_id
1 'polypeptide(L)'
;CLVALILTIAAEDKFTNTVSISSSSPTEYPSNTIQKLISILGKYGLDDQRGLKRVYLSNKSITCNDGSQAGFYLRKSHGSRRWIMYLEGGWYCYDEKSCRARWMRVRHLMTSTQWPEIRDVGGILSPNPDENPFFWGANHVFVPYCTSDSWSGTRAFRTPDDMFSFMGAEIVVQVVRDLVPLGLENASAFLLAGSSAGGTGVMLNLDHVQNLVHHELGLRHVAIRGVSDSGWFLDKVPYPPKGLSPVDAIQSGMELWKSRMPHNCVLKYPKEPWRCFFGYRLYPTLSAPLFVFQWIFDEAQMRAYNVAAPLTREEWDYIHKMGDSLRHTLENVTAVFAPSCISHSVLTKRDWKMIKVDEVSFAQALFCWDHMPIGNKNHRKNNMYNNTHSQIETNQPCGKSLKKLLRSGIRKGNGTSIEGGKSKAGSSRQKARLSATDKTLRRRPVSGLIQERENKKRRRRKHKARRERKEKKGAKEERLKKKEKNERRKGAGTRFSRAQTCFESRSTTSRRKQINGNNHTVIFNGTRPQRSVIPSNERKCFKDCHFRMIERCTWPQCNHSCPKLHNPFTGEEMDLIELLKSFGLDMKSVANALALAGQCGKVWLTVSSLWRPIAASDKVVDAELEINWEFDCLVGTKFSNIEIKAFTADPLATHNKMIRPELVLTTLWQNPRGYFRTNITVGRPPLPGGWDTKDGATLPGSHCLDYYAILYKDGHMLSMTCLQIWPTWMYDSRREIGMLPIGSLMIPGTHNSGCYKHGDLTRRDAFQRYLLTQDRDVWTQLVHGIRYLDIRVGYYPSIPNGTALDEEGNHVNRFWVNHDVIRITPLSEIIKDVRNFLDAARGEVVIMDFHRFPVGFEGRSNRHRKLIAILHQEFEGLILKPDRGVEGLGPTLNDIWTDGKRLIICYGDKHIVNDYDWLWPPLTQVWGNQQTVEGLFEYLDEEILGSKRRKNSQNPLWAVMAELTPFPLDIFFNLSGGLRQMADSVNRNLTVKFQEEWWKETNIVATDFFLGNDLIWVSRMSNIKKSNIAQWRL
;
A
#
# COMPACT_ATOMS: atom_id res chain seq x y z
N CYS A 1 12.28 42.96 -17.25
CA CYS A 1 13.73 42.96 -17.00
C CYS A 1 14.16 41.56 -16.60
N LEU A 2 15.23 40.96 -17.12
CA LEU A 2 15.99 41.31 -18.34
C LEU A 2 16.62 40.00 -18.84
N VAL A 3 16.43 39.66 -20.12
CA VAL A 3 16.96 38.44 -20.75
C VAL A 3 17.68 38.82 -22.03
N ALA A 4 18.86 38.25 -22.24
CA ALA A 4 19.70 38.27 -23.43
C ALA A 4 20.15 39.65 -23.97
N LEU A 5 21.48 39.86 -23.99
CA LEU A 5 22.10 40.66 -25.04
C LEU A 5 23.52 40.13 -25.39
N ILE A 6 23.60 39.47 -26.55
CA ILE A 6 24.75 39.38 -27.47
C ILE A 6 25.99 38.51 -27.08
N LEU A 7 26.50 37.81 -28.11
CA LEU A 7 27.71 36.97 -28.18
C LEU A 7 28.85 37.72 -28.91
N THR A 8 29.98 37.02 -29.18
CA THR A 8 31.16 37.41 -30.02
C THR A 8 32.32 38.10 -29.27
N ILE A 9 33.61 37.96 -29.64
CA ILE A 9 34.22 37.31 -30.83
C ILE A 9 35.67 36.78 -30.57
N ALA A 10 36.15 35.88 -31.45
CA ALA A 10 37.55 35.52 -31.82
C ALA A 10 38.66 35.15 -30.79
N ALA A 11 39.15 33.90 -30.95
CA ALA A 11 40.51 33.48 -31.35
C ALA A 11 41.82 33.88 -30.59
N GLU A 12 42.61 32.83 -30.32
CA GLU A 12 44.07 32.63 -30.54
C GLU A 12 45.08 33.78 -30.38
N ASP A 13 46.12 33.56 -29.56
CA ASP A 13 47.46 33.30 -30.10
C ASP A 13 48.40 32.52 -29.12
N LYS A 14 49.60 32.12 -29.56
CA LYS A 14 50.66 31.41 -28.81
C LYS A 14 52.04 32.05 -29.01
N PHE A 15 52.98 31.83 -28.07
CA PHE A 15 54.29 31.12 -28.27
C PHE A 15 55.39 31.53 -27.23
N THR A 16 55.84 30.54 -26.46
CA THR A 16 57.23 30.16 -26.05
C THR A 16 58.42 31.16 -26.06
N ASN A 17 59.33 31.12 -25.05
CA ASN A 17 60.68 30.46 -25.12
C ASN A 17 61.72 30.87 -24.02
N THR A 18 62.14 29.88 -23.21
CA THR A 18 63.52 29.41 -22.85
C THR A 18 64.77 30.31 -22.60
N VAL A 19 65.52 29.96 -21.52
CA VAL A 19 66.95 29.45 -21.45
C VAL A 19 68.01 30.12 -20.52
N SER A 20 68.82 29.26 -19.84
CA SER A 20 70.12 29.44 -19.11
C SER A 20 70.22 30.36 -17.86
N ILE A 21 71.02 30.18 -16.77
CA ILE A 21 71.95 29.17 -16.17
C ILE A 21 73.38 29.72 -15.86
N SER A 22 73.96 29.30 -14.70
CA SER A 22 75.36 29.43 -14.17
C SER A 22 75.62 30.58 -13.13
N SER A 23 76.54 30.48 -12.15
CA SER A 23 77.14 29.31 -11.42
C SER A 23 78.05 29.76 -10.23
N SER A 24 78.02 29.10 -9.05
CA SER A 24 79.18 28.97 -8.10
C SER A 24 78.86 28.14 -6.83
N SER A 25 79.88 27.50 -6.23
CA SER A 25 79.91 26.74 -4.94
C SER A 25 81.40 26.57 -4.50
N PRO A 26 81.82 25.82 -3.44
CA PRO A 26 81.11 24.98 -2.45
C PRO A 26 81.62 25.07 -0.96
N THR A 27 81.00 24.33 -0.03
CA THR A 27 81.59 23.55 1.11
C THR A 27 80.44 22.92 1.95
N GLU A 28 80.13 21.62 1.88
CA GLU A 28 80.73 20.46 2.60
C GLU A 28 80.10 20.20 4.01
N TYR A 29 78.89 19.60 4.10
CA TYR A 29 78.58 18.15 4.32
C TYR A 29 78.54 17.68 5.80
N PRO A 30 77.82 16.58 6.18
CA PRO A 30 76.92 15.71 5.40
C PRO A 30 75.52 15.41 6.03
N SER A 31 74.49 15.20 5.18
CA SER A 31 73.41 14.21 5.43
C SER A 31 72.62 13.91 4.14
N ASN A 32 73.23 13.18 3.21
CA ASN A 32 72.75 13.04 1.83
C ASN A 32 71.85 11.80 1.59
N THR A 33 71.15 11.33 2.63
CA THR A 33 70.27 10.15 2.56
C THR A 33 68.82 10.54 2.32
N ILE A 34 68.28 11.47 3.11
CA ILE A 34 66.86 11.87 3.04
C ILE A 34 66.55 12.60 1.72
N GLN A 35 67.41 13.53 1.28
CA GLN A 35 67.21 14.20 -0.01
C GLN A 35 67.39 13.26 -1.20
N LYS A 36 68.29 12.27 -1.14
CA LYS A 36 68.33 11.19 -2.14
C LYS A 36 67.04 10.37 -2.13
N LEU A 37 66.53 9.99 -0.97
CA LEU A 37 65.23 9.31 -0.85
C LEU A 37 64.09 10.14 -1.44
N ILE A 38 64.01 11.45 -1.16
CA ILE A 38 63.01 12.37 -1.73
C ILE A 38 63.19 12.50 -3.25
N SER A 39 64.41 12.51 -3.78
CA SER A 39 64.65 12.53 -5.24
C SER A 39 64.29 11.22 -5.94
N ILE A 40 64.43 10.07 -5.26
CA ILE A 40 64.03 8.75 -5.75
C ILE A 40 62.52 8.59 -5.68
N LEU A 41 61.88 8.95 -4.56
CA LEU A 41 60.42 9.01 -4.41
C LEU A 41 59.79 10.06 -5.36
N GLY A 42 60.50 11.16 -5.66
CA GLY A 42 60.10 12.14 -6.68
C GLY A 42 60.22 11.62 -8.11
N LYS A 43 61.11 10.65 -8.38
CA LYS A 43 61.14 9.89 -9.64
C LYS A 43 60.14 8.72 -9.69
N TYR A 44 59.66 8.25 -8.55
CA TYR A 44 58.54 7.31 -8.41
C TYR A 44 57.27 8.04 -7.98
N GLY A 45 56.83 9.01 -8.80
CA GLY A 45 55.77 9.95 -8.48
C GLY A 45 54.46 9.30 -8.03
N LEU A 46 54.09 9.54 -6.76
CA LEU A 46 52.93 8.94 -6.09
C LEU A 46 51.56 9.43 -6.61
N ASP A 47 51.51 10.44 -7.49
CA ASP A 47 50.25 10.96 -8.05
C ASP A 47 49.85 10.33 -9.41
N ASP A 48 50.74 9.68 -10.16
CA ASP A 48 50.43 9.12 -11.52
C ASP A 48 49.72 7.74 -11.49
N GLN A 49 49.19 7.32 -10.34
CA GLN A 49 48.78 5.93 -10.06
C GLN A 49 47.34 5.76 -9.52
N ARG A 50 46.48 6.78 -9.59
CA ARG A 50 45.11 6.67 -9.03
C ARG A 50 44.17 5.79 -9.89
N GLY A 51 43.95 6.15 -11.15
CA GLY A 51 43.01 5.44 -12.04
C GLY A 51 43.56 4.18 -12.70
N LEU A 52 42.66 3.34 -13.23
CA LEU A 52 43.03 2.22 -14.08
C LEU A 52 43.31 2.73 -15.51
N LYS A 53 44.41 2.33 -16.14
CA LYS A 53 44.82 2.76 -17.49
C LYS A 53 44.29 1.77 -18.55
N ARG A 54 43.75 2.27 -19.67
CA ARG A 54 43.09 1.47 -20.74
C ARG A 54 44.09 0.65 -21.55
N VAL A 55 43.74 -0.60 -21.83
CA VAL A 55 44.49 -1.56 -22.65
C VAL A 55 43.53 -2.19 -23.67
N TYR A 56 43.81 -2.04 -24.97
CA TYR A 56 43.05 -2.76 -26.00
C TYR A 56 43.51 -4.23 -26.09
N LEU A 57 42.61 -5.13 -26.48
CA LEU A 57 42.94 -6.55 -26.63
C LEU A 57 44.03 -6.76 -27.69
N SER A 58 44.94 -7.71 -27.45
CA SER A 58 46.00 -8.06 -28.43
C SER A 58 45.42 -8.55 -29.76
N ASN A 59 44.33 -9.32 -29.70
CA ASN A 59 43.61 -9.81 -30.86
C ASN A 59 42.53 -8.82 -31.33
N LYS A 60 42.79 -8.14 -32.45
CA LYS A 60 41.89 -7.14 -33.06
C LYS A 60 40.56 -7.69 -33.60
N SER A 61 40.43 -9.00 -33.83
CA SER A 61 39.17 -9.57 -34.34
C SER A 61 38.08 -9.72 -33.26
N ILE A 62 38.44 -9.54 -31.98
CA ILE A 62 37.51 -9.58 -30.85
C ILE A 62 37.02 -8.15 -30.57
N THR A 63 35.73 -7.93 -30.83
CA THR A 63 35.14 -6.59 -30.97
C THR A 63 33.96 -6.34 -30.04
N CYS A 64 33.70 -5.07 -29.78
CA CYS A 64 32.42 -4.57 -29.29
C CYS A 64 31.33 -4.72 -30.37
N ASN A 65 30.05 -4.55 -30.00
CA ASN A 65 28.90 -4.77 -30.90
C ASN A 65 29.03 -4.08 -32.27
N ASP A 66 29.64 -2.89 -32.33
CA ASP A 66 29.82 -2.10 -33.56
C ASP A 66 31.11 -2.36 -34.35
N GLY A 67 31.88 -3.39 -33.98
CA GLY A 67 33.16 -3.71 -34.62
C GLY A 67 34.36 -2.92 -34.11
N SER A 68 34.18 -1.99 -33.16
CA SER A 68 35.32 -1.35 -32.49
C SER A 68 36.12 -2.34 -31.63
N GLN A 69 37.44 -2.18 -31.58
CA GLN A 69 38.34 -3.09 -30.87
C GLN A 69 38.02 -3.09 -29.37
N ALA A 70 37.76 -4.27 -28.80
CA ALA A 70 37.49 -4.39 -27.37
C ALA A 70 38.77 -4.23 -26.52
N GLY A 71 38.61 -4.18 -25.19
CA GLY A 71 39.71 -3.97 -24.25
C GLY A 71 39.27 -4.02 -22.80
N PHE A 72 40.20 -3.67 -21.91
CA PHE A 72 40.04 -3.61 -20.47
C PHE A 72 40.78 -2.38 -19.90
N TYR A 73 40.67 -2.13 -18.60
CA TYR A 73 41.48 -1.17 -17.88
C TYR A 73 42.25 -1.91 -16.78
N LEU A 74 43.50 -1.52 -16.54
CA LEU A 74 44.40 -2.17 -15.60
C LEU A 74 45.03 -1.15 -14.64
N ARG A 75 45.11 -1.51 -13.36
CA ARG A 75 46.06 -0.93 -12.40
C ARG A 75 46.82 -2.07 -11.72
N LYS A 76 48.12 -2.17 -11.99
CA LYS A 76 49.00 -3.15 -11.32
C LYS A 76 49.33 -2.68 -9.90
N SER A 77 49.49 -3.62 -8.98
CA SER A 77 50.01 -3.37 -7.64
C SER A 77 51.32 -4.12 -7.48
N HIS A 78 52.43 -3.39 -7.47
CA HIS A 78 53.78 -3.98 -7.47
C HIS A 78 54.02 -4.79 -6.19
N GLY A 79 54.37 -6.07 -6.34
CA GLY A 79 54.49 -7.03 -5.24
C GLY A 79 53.21 -7.80 -4.90
N SER A 80 52.06 -7.42 -5.45
CA SER A 80 50.79 -8.13 -5.21
C SER A 80 50.63 -9.35 -6.12
N ARG A 81 50.31 -10.50 -5.52
CA ARG A 81 50.01 -11.77 -6.22
C ARG A 81 48.51 -12.06 -6.34
N ARG A 82 47.64 -11.18 -5.83
CA ARG A 82 46.18 -11.27 -5.99
C ARG A 82 45.75 -10.44 -7.20
N TRP A 83 44.85 -10.99 -8.01
CA TRP A 83 44.23 -10.34 -9.16
C TRP A 83 42.72 -10.33 -9.02
N ILE A 84 42.07 -9.23 -9.39
CA ILE A 84 40.62 -9.08 -9.44
C ILE A 84 40.23 -8.59 -10.82
N MET A 85 39.51 -9.40 -11.58
CA MET A 85 38.95 -9.06 -12.89
C MET A 85 37.44 -8.87 -12.75
N TYR A 86 36.98 -7.64 -12.93
CA TYR A 86 35.57 -7.26 -12.81
C TYR A 86 34.94 -7.11 -14.20
N LEU A 87 33.79 -7.76 -14.39
CA LEU A 87 32.92 -7.63 -15.54
C LEU A 87 31.84 -6.56 -15.29
N GLU A 88 31.82 -5.51 -16.10
CA GLU A 88 30.73 -4.54 -16.13
C GLU A 88 29.40 -5.20 -16.54
N GLY A 89 28.28 -4.59 -16.18
CA GLY A 89 26.94 -5.05 -16.57
C GLY A 89 26.10 -3.89 -17.07
N GLY A 90 24.92 -4.19 -17.63
CA GLY A 90 24.00 -3.17 -18.11
C GLY A 90 22.98 -3.72 -19.09
N TRP A 91 22.15 -4.66 -18.65
CA TRP A 91 21.15 -5.34 -19.47
C TRP A 91 21.76 -6.05 -20.70
N TYR A 92 20.95 -6.36 -21.72
CA TYR A 92 21.33 -7.02 -22.97
C TYR A 92 20.32 -6.64 -24.06
N CYS A 93 20.51 -7.09 -25.30
CA CYS A 93 19.52 -6.97 -26.38
C CYS A 93 19.42 -8.28 -27.17
N TYR A 94 18.21 -8.72 -27.45
CA TYR A 94 17.90 -10.12 -27.82
C TYR A 94 17.29 -10.29 -29.21
N ASP A 95 17.01 -9.19 -29.90
CA ASP A 95 16.56 -9.14 -31.29
C ASP A 95 17.12 -7.86 -31.97
N GLU A 96 16.99 -7.76 -33.30
CA GLU A 96 17.51 -6.61 -34.04
C GLU A 96 16.88 -5.28 -33.55
N LYS A 97 15.59 -5.30 -33.21
CA LYS A 97 14.83 -4.14 -32.77
C LYS A 97 15.32 -3.60 -31.42
N SER A 98 15.50 -4.47 -30.42
CA SER A 98 16.05 -4.10 -29.10
C SER A 98 17.51 -3.66 -29.21
N CYS A 99 18.32 -4.29 -30.07
CA CYS A 99 19.70 -3.85 -30.28
C CYS A 99 19.80 -2.50 -30.99
N ARG A 100 18.97 -2.24 -32.01
CA ARG A 100 18.86 -0.93 -32.68
C ARG A 100 18.37 0.15 -31.70
N ALA A 101 17.39 -0.16 -30.84
CA ALA A 101 16.92 0.75 -29.80
C ALA A 101 17.99 1.01 -28.72
N ARG A 102 18.77 0.00 -28.33
CA ARG A 102 19.88 0.10 -27.39
C ARG A 102 21.02 0.95 -27.95
N TRP A 103 21.36 0.79 -29.24
CA TRP A 103 22.35 1.61 -29.93
C TRP A 103 22.00 3.10 -29.90
N MET A 104 20.72 3.44 -30.15
CA MET A 104 20.25 4.82 -30.13
C MET A 104 20.16 5.44 -28.73
N ARG A 105 20.02 4.64 -27.66
CA ARG A 105 19.80 5.13 -26.28
C ARG A 105 20.99 4.97 -25.34
N VAL A 106 21.84 3.96 -25.54
CA VAL A 106 22.86 3.52 -24.57
C VAL A 106 24.16 3.10 -25.29
N ARG A 107 24.54 3.85 -26.33
CA ARG A 107 25.64 3.54 -27.27
C ARG A 107 26.96 3.13 -26.60
N HIS A 108 27.30 3.72 -25.45
CA HIS A 108 28.53 3.42 -24.70
C HIS A 108 28.64 1.96 -24.22
N LEU A 109 27.51 1.22 -24.14
CA LEU A 109 27.48 -0.22 -23.87
C LEU A 109 27.47 -1.09 -25.15
N MET A 110 27.89 -0.52 -26.28
CA MET A 110 27.95 -1.18 -27.60
C MET A 110 29.19 -0.78 -28.43
N THR A 111 30.07 0.07 -27.91
CA THR A 111 31.27 0.58 -28.59
C THR A 111 32.41 0.84 -27.61
N SER A 112 33.67 0.73 -28.06
CA SER A 112 34.85 1.22 -27.34
C SER A 112 35.32 2.61 -27.79
N THR A 113 34.72 3.17 -28.84
CA THR A 113 35.12 4.47 -29.43
C THR A 113 35.04 5.66 -28.47
N GLN A 114 34.19 5.56 -27.44
CA GLN A 114 33.96 6.62 -26.45
C GLN A 114 34.63 6.36 -25.09
N TRP A 115 35.48 5.32 -24.99
CA TRP A 115 36.15 4.97 -23.73
C TRP A 115 37.29 5.96 -23.40
N PRO A 116 37.37 6.52 -22.18
CA PRO A 116 38.52 7.33 -21.76
C PRO A 116 39.82 6.50 -21.69
N GLU A 117 40.97 7.17 -21.64
CA GLU A 117 42.26 6.49 -21.44
C GLU A 117 42.47 6.01 -20.00
N ILE A 118 41.91 6.73 -19.03
CA ILE A 118 41.98 6.40 -17.59
C ILE A 118 40.56 6.36 -17.04
N ARG A 119 40.25 5.35 -16.22
CA ARG A 119 38.95 5.19 -15.56
C ARG A 119 39.14 4.90 -14.07
N ASP A 120 38.55 5.73 -13.22
CA ASP A 120 38.40 5.46 -11.80
C ASP A 120 37.17 4.56 -11.57
N VAL A 121 37.31 3.58 -10.67
CA VAL A 121 36.21 2.68 -10.26
C VAL A 121 36.32 2.46 -8.76
N GLY A 122 35.19 2.55 -8.06
CA GLY A 122 35.12 2.41 -6.61
C GLY A 122 34.97 0.97 -6.11
N GLY A 123 34.62 0.87 -4.83
CA GLY A 123 34.32 -0.38 -4.14
C GLY A 123 35.50 -1.35 -4.14
N ILE A 124 35.27 -2.60 -4.56
CA ILE A 124 36.30 -3.66 -4.63
C ILE A 124 37.47 -3.33 -5.57
N LEU A 125 37.32 -2.34 -6.47
CA LEU A 125 38.38 -1.85 -7.35
C LEU A 125 39.00 -0.52 -6.91
N SER A 126 38.61 0.04 -5.77
CA SER A 126 39.24 1.25 -5.25
C SER A 126 40.66 0.94 -4.72
N PRO A 127 41.67 1.78 -4.99
CA PRO A 127 42.99 1.67 -4.38
C PRO A 127 43.04 2.25 -2.96
N ASN A 128 41.95 2.88 -2.50
CA ASN A 128 41.88 3.48 -1.17
C ASN A 128 41.60 2.41 -0.10
N PRO A 129 42.48 2.18 0.89
CA PRO A 129 42.22 1.23 1.97
C PRO A 129 40.99 1.59 2.82
N ASP A 130 40.60 2.87 2.94
CA ASP A 130 39.39 3.24 3.67
C ASP A 130 38.11 2.78 2.95
N GLU A 131 38.12 2.75 1.63
CA GLU A 131 37.00 2.32 0.79
C GLU A 131 37.01 0.79 0.58
N ASN A 132 38.21 0.22 0.43
CA ASN A 132 38.44 -1.18 0.06
C ASN A 132 39.39 -1.86 1.08
N PRO A 133 38.95 -2.08 2.33
CA PRO A 133 39.84 -2.45 3.45
C PRO A 133 40.62 -3.76 3.28
N PHE A 134 40.17 -4.63 2.37
CA PHE A 134 40.71 -5.98 2.19
C PHE A 134 41.38 -6.22 0.83
N PHE A 135 41.02 -5.46 -0.21
CA PHE A 135 41.46 -5.72 -1.58
C PHE A 135 42.14 -4.53 -2.28
N TRP A 136 42.28 -3.37 -1.62
CA TRP A 136 42.93 -2.16 -2.19
C TRP A 136 44.32 -2.41 -2.80
N GLY A 137 45.07 -3.35 -2.25
CA GLY A 137 46.40 -3.76 -2.72
C GLY A 137 46.40 -4.88 -3.76
N ALA A 138 45.28 -5.24 -4.40
CA ALA A 138 45.25 -6.20 -5.49
C ALA A 138 45.67 -5.56 -6.83
N ASN A 139 46.03 -6.41 -7.81
CA ASN A 139 46.02 -6.00 -9.22
C ASN A 139 44.56 -5.92 -9.67
N HIS A 140 44.14 -4.76 -10.14
CA HIS A 140 42.75 -4.47 -10.47
C HIS A 140 42.57 -4.40 -11.99
N VAL A 141 41.59 -5.16 -12.50
CA VAL A 141 41.19 -5.18 -13.89
C VAL A 141 39.70 -4.90 -14.00
N PHE A 142 39.33 -3.95 -14.86
CA PHE A 142 37.95 -3.63 -15.18
C PHE A 142 37.71 -3.89 -16.67
N VAL A 143 36.76 -4.76 -17.01
CA VAL A 143 36.40 -5.05 -18.40
C VAL A 143 35.05 -4.38 -18.71
N PRO A 144 35.01 -3.34 -19.57
CA PRO A 144 33.77 -2.65 -19.87
C PRO A 144 32.85 -3.47 -20.78
N TYR A 145 31.55 -3.28 -20.62
CA TYR A 145 30.55 -4.13 -21.24
C TYR A 145 30.03 -3.52 -22.54
N CYS A 146 30.63 -3.91 -23.66
CA CYS A 146 30.29 -3.42 -25.00
C CYS A 146 29.70 -4.48 -25.95
N THR A 147 29.22 -5.61 -25.43
CA THR A 147 28.75 -6.75 -26.24
C THR A 147 27.28 -7.12 -26.08
N SER A 148 26.55 -6.54 -25.12
CA SER A 148 25.08 -6.65 -25.01
C SER A 148 24.50 -8.08 -24.94
N ASP A 149 25.30 -9.06 -24.54
CA ASP A 149 25.07 -10.51 -24.63
C ASP A 149 25.23 -11.26 -23.29
N SER A 150 25.22 -10.52 -22.17
CA SER A 150 25.52 -11.02 -20.82
C SER A 150 26.83 -11.81 -20.72
N TRP A 151 27.85 -11.43 -21.50
CA TRP A 151 29.17 -12.08 -21.58
C TRP A 151 29.13 -13.53 -22.09
N SER A 152 28.09 -13.89 -22.86
CA SER A 152 27.92 -15.25 -23.38
C SER A 152 28.22 -15.40 -24.87
N GLY A 153 28.21 -14.32 -25.66
CA GLY A 153 28.24 -14.39 -27.12
C GLY A 153 29.58 -14.80 -27.73
N THR A 154 29.50 -15.47 -28.89
CA THR A 154 30.65 -15.93 -29.71
C THR A 154 30.52 -15.51 -31.19
N ARG A 155 29.57 -14.64 -31.52
CA ARG A 155 29.27 -14.21 -32.88
C ARG A 155 30.10 -12.99 -33.29
N ALA A 156 31.16 -13.21 -34.06
CA ALA A 156 31.70 -12.17 -34.95
C ALA A 156 30.72 -11.85 -36.09
N PHE A 157 30.91 -10.70 -36.75
CA PHE A 157 30.26 -10.36 -38.03
C PHE A 157 30.53 -11.45 -39.08
N ARG A 158 29.54 -11.77 -39.93
CA ARG A 158 29.67 -12.76 -41.03
C ARG A 158 29.46 -12.14 -42.40
N THR A 159 28.58 -11.16 -42.52
CA THR A 159 28.30 -10.43 -43.76
C THR A 159 28.41 -8.92 -43.55
N PRO A 160 28.54 -8.11 -44.62
CA PRO A 160 28.46 -6.65 -44.52
C PRO A 160 27.12 -6.14 -43.95
N ASP A 161 26.07 -6.95 -44.04
CA ASP A 161 24.71 -6.64 -43.57
C ASP A 161 24.47 -6.96 -42.08
N ASP A 162 25.39 -7.69 -41.42
CA ASP A 162 25.33 -7.92 -39.97
C ASP A 162 25.50 -6.57 -39.24
N MET A 163 24.44 -6.01 -38.68
CA MET A 163 24.53 -4.72 -37.97
C MET A 163 25.32 -4.79 -36.65
N PHE A 164 25.41 -5.97 -36.01
CA PHE A 164 26.13 -6.13 -34.73
C PHE A 164 26.82 -7.50 -34.57
N SER A 165 28.01 -7.49 -33.94
CA SER A 165 28.64 -8.67 -33.32
C SER A 165 28.18 -8.87 -31.87
N PHE A 166 28.45 -10.05 -31.29
CA PHE A 166 28.21 -10.39 -29.89
C PHE A 166 29.32 -11.34 -29.42
N MET A 167 30.38 -10.81 -28.79
CA MET A 167 31.64 -11.54 -28.54
C MET A 167 32.07 -11.56 -27.06
N GLY A 168 31.15 -11.35 -26.12
CA GLY A 168 31.49 -11.15 -24.70
C GLY A 168 32.21 -12.34 -24.07
N ALA A 169 31.88 -13.57 -24.47
CA ALA A 169 32.56 -14.76 -23.97
C ALA A 169 34.01 -14.86 -24.50
N GLU A 170 34.27 -14.36 -25.72
CA GLU A 170 35.61 -14.29 -26.29
C GLU A 170 36.43 -13.13 -25.71
N ILE A 171 35.79 -11.99 -25.37
CA ILE A 171 36.47 -10.91 -24.61
C ILE A 171 36.96 -11.44 -23.27
N VAL A 172 36.14 -12.14 -22.49
CA VAL A 172 36.55 -12.70 -21.18
C VAL A 172 37.80 -13.59 -21.32
N VAL A 173 37.82 -14.45 -22.34
CA VAL A 173 38.96 -15.35 -22.62
C VAL A 173 40.20 -14.56 -23.05
N GLN A 174 40.05 -13.58 -23.95
CA GLN A 174 41.17 -12.80 -24.46
C GLN A 174 41.77 -11.88 -23.39
N VAL A 175 40.95 -11.26 -22.52
CA VAL A 175 41.47 -10.51 -21.36
C VAL A 175 42.32 -11.43 -20.48
N VAL A 176 41.82 -12.62 -20.12
CA VAL A 176 42.60 -13.55 -19.28
C VAL A 176 43.93 -13.94 -19.93
N ARG A 177 43.97 -14.14 -21.26
CA ARG A 177 45.22 -14.40 -22.00
C ARG A 177 46.15 -13.18 -22.03
N ASP A 178 45.63 -11.99 -22.30
CA ASP A 178 46.40 -10.74 -22.34
C ASP A 178 46.95 -10.34 -20.96
N LEU A 179 46.31 -10.77 -19.87
CA LEU A 179 46.80 -10.58 -18.50
C LEU A 179 48.01 -11.46 -18.13
N VAL A 180 48.25 -12.58 -18.83
CA VAL A 180 49.39 -13.50 -18.56
C VAL A 180 50.73 -12.76 -18.63
N PRO A 181 51.16 -12.18 -19.77
CA PRO A 181 52.41 -11.41 -19.86
C PRO A 181 52.38 -10.10 -19.07
N LEU A 182 51.21 -9.70 -18.55
CA LEU A 182 51.09 -8.57 -17.63
C LEU A 182 51.28 -8.98 -16.15
N GLY A 183 51.54 -10.26 -15.87
CA GLY A 183 51.96 -10.78 -14.57
C GLY A 183 50.95 -11.73 -13.90
N LEU A 184 49.86 -12.12 -14.56
CA LEU A 184 48.92 -13.12 -14.05
C LEU A 184 49.57 -14.50 -13.89
N GLU A 185 50.58 -14.81 -14.70
CA GLU A 185 51.45 -16.00 -14.56
C GLU A 185 52.01 -16.18 -13.13
N ASN A 186 52.34 -15.06 -12.46
CA ASN A 186 52.97 -15.01 -11.15
C ASN A 186 51.94 -14.93 -10.00
N ALA A 187 50.64 -14.96 -10.30
CA ALA A 187 49.58 -14.86 -9.30
C ALA A 187 49.58 -16.03 -8.29
N SER A 188 48.87 -15.82 -7.19
CA SER A 188 48.47 -16.86 -6.23
C SER A 188 46.95 -17.00 -6.13
N ALA A 189 46.21 -15.94 -6.47
CA ALA A 189 44.74 -15.94 -6.49
C ALA A 189 44.22 -15.01 -7.60
N PHE A 190 43.18 -15.46 -8.30
CA PHE A 190 42.46 -14.72 -9.32
C PHE A 190 40.96 -14.76 -9.04
N LEU A 191 40.37 -13.58 -8.84
CA LEU A 191 38.96 -13.39 -8.51
C LEU A 191 38.23 -12.82 -9.73
N LEU A 192 37.36 -13.62 -10.34
CA LEU A 192 36.46 -13.17 -11.40
C LEU A 192 35.18 -12.60 -10.76
N ALA A 193 35.05 -11.29 -10.76
CA ALA A 193 33.93 -10.57 -10.17
C ALA A 193 33.05 -9.92 -11.25
N GLY A 194 31.83 -9.53 -10.92
CA GLY A 194 30.97 -8.78 -11.83
C GLY A 194 29.61 -8.50 -11.25
N SER A 195 28.98 -7.42 -11.69
CA SER A 195 27.66 -6.99 -11.22
C SER A 195 26.60 -7.04 -12.33
N SER A 196 25.33 -7.26 -11.99
CA SER A 196 24.22 -7.31 -12.96
C SER A 196 24.43 -8.42 -14.01
N ALA A 197 24.23 -8.11 -15.30
CA ALA A 197 24.62 -8.98 -16.41
C ALA A 197 26.11 -9.41 -16.37
N GLY A 198 26.99 -8.62 -15.75
CA GLY A 198 28.37 -9.02 -15.44
C GLY A 198 28.45 -10.14 -14.41
N GLY A 199 27.61 -10.14 -13.37
CA GLY A 199 27.51 -11.22 -12.38
C GLY A 199 26.95 -12.51 -12.98
N THR A 200 25.96 -12.41 -13.87
CA THR A 200 25.54 -13.55 -14.72
C THR A 200 26.69 -14.02 -15.60
N GLY A 201 27.45 -13.09 -16.20
CA GLY A 201 28.65 -13.36 -16.99
C GLY A 201 29.77 -14.08 -16.24
N VAL A 202 29.98 -13.76 -14.94
CA VAL A 202 30.86 -14.52 -14.05
C VAL A 202 30.40 -15.97 -13.99
N MET A 203 29.13 -16.23 -13.64
CA MET A 203 28.62 -17.60 -13.49
C MET A 203 28.74 -18.40 -14.80
N LEU A 204 28.48 -17.76 -15.95
CA LEU A 204 28.57 -18.40 -17.27
C LEU A 204 30.01 -18.69 -17.72
N ASN A 205 31.02 -17.94 -17.26
CA ASN A 205 32.41 -18.12 -17.69
C ASN A 205 33.35 -18.70 -16.61
N LEU A 206 32.97 -18.77 -15.33
CA LEU A 206 33.90 -19.07 -14.23
C LEU A 206 34.63 -20.41 -14.39
N ASP A 207 33.91 -21.50 -14.67
CA ASP A 207 34.52 -22.83 -14.89
C ASP A 207 35.36 -22.87 -16.19
N HIS A 208 35.00 -22.08 -17.20
CA HIS A 208 35.78 -21.97 -18.44
C HIS A 208 37.07 -21.18 -18.22
N VAL A 209 37.04 -20.09 -17.44
CA VAL A 209 38.23 -19.36 -16.99
C VAL A 209 39.10 -20.23 -16.08
N GLN A 210 38.50 -21.06 -15.22
CA GLN A 210 39.25 -22.07 -14.45
C GLN A 210 39.97 -23.06 -15.37
N ASN A 211 39.30 -23.60 -16.39
CA ASN A 211 39.92 -24.48 -17.38
C ASN A 211 41.05 -23.78 -18.16
N LEU A 212 40.79 -22.59 -18.68
CA LEU A 212 41.75 -21.76 -19.40
C LEU A 212 43.03 -21.54 -18.58
N VAL A 213 42.89 -21.10 -17.32
CA VAL A 213 44.04 -20.81 -16.46
C VAL A 213 44.78 -22.08 -16.01
N HIS A 214 44.08 -23.17 -15.66
CA HIS A 214 44.71 -24.39 -15.12
C HIS A 214 45.19 -25.41 -16.16
N HIS A 215 44.55 -25.48 -17.33
CA HIS A 215 44.81 -26.51 -18.35
C HIS A 215 45.40 -25.96 -19.64
N GLU A 216 44.85 -24.87 -20.20
CA GLU A 216 45.38 -24.27 -21.44
C GLU A 216 46.65 -23.43 -21.18
N LEU A 217 46.66 -22.65 -20.10
CA LEU A 217 47.78 -21.78 -19.71
C LEU A 217 48.72 -22.41 -18.68
N GLY A 218 48.38 -23.58 -18.13
CA GLY A 218 49.21 -24.36 -17.20
C GLY A 218 49.37 -23.79 -15.78
N LEU A 219 48.73 -22.67 -15.45
CA LEU A 219 48.89 -21.90 -14.20
C LEU A 219 48.10 -22.53 -13.01
N ARG A 220 48.30 -23.83 -12.76
CA ARG A 220 47.57 -24.63 -11.76
C ARG A 220 47.74 -24.15 -10.31
N HIS A 221 48.76 -23.34 -10.04
CA HIS A 221 49.02 -22.73 -8.73
C HIS A 221 48.11 -21.54 -8.40
N VAL A 222 47.39 -20.98 -9.40
CA VAL A 222 46.52 -19.81 -9.19
C VAL A 222 45.16 -20.27 -8.66
N ALA A 223 44.79 -19.85 -7.44
CA ALA A 223 43.48 -20.13 -6.88
C ALA A 223 42.38 -19.32 -7.61
N ILE A 224 41.48 -20.00 -8.32
CA ILE A 224 40.37 -19.38 -9.06
C ILE A 224 39.12 -19.30 -8.19
N ARG A 225 38.50 -18.13 -8.14
CA ARG A 225 37.26 -17.83 -7.38
C ARG A 225 36.36 -16.91 -8.19
N GLY A 226 35.05 -16.99 -7.97
CA GLY A 226 34.06 -16.10 -8.59
C GLY A 226 33.23 -15.30 -7.58
N VAL A 227 32.81 -14.08 -7.95
CA VAL A 227 31.80 -13.29 -7.22
C VAL A 227 30.73 -12.82 -8.20
N SER A 228 29.50 -13.29 -8.01
CA SER A 228 28.33 -12.79 -8.74
C SER A 228 27.58 -11.81 -7.83
N ASP A 229 27.50 -10.54 -8.24
CA ASP A 229 26.72 -9.49 -7.57
C ASP A 229 25.48 -9.16 -8.41
N SER A 230 24.29 -9.27 -7.83
CA SER A 230 23.04 -8.83 -8.46
C SER A 230 22.78 -9.51 -9.83
N GLY A 231 23.33 -10.71 -10.04
CA GLY A 231 23.24 -11.50 -11.27
C GLY A 231 22.44 -12.81 -11.12
N TRP A 232 21.83 -13.03 -9.96
CA TRP A 232 21.06 -14.22 -9.62
C TRP A 232 19.56 -13.96 -9.81
N PHE A 233 19.09 -14.11 -11.05
CA PHE A 233 17.70 -13.88 -11.42
C PHE A 233 16.83 -15.14 -11.28
N LEU A 234 15.51 -14.94 -11.19
CA LEU A 234 14.47 -15.99 -11.26
C LEU A 234 13.85 -16.09 -12.67
N ASP A 235 13.32 -17.27 -12.99
CA ASP A 235 12.57 -17.61 -14.22
C ASP A 235 11.06 -17.79 -13.93
N LYS A 236 10.46 -16.79 -13.27
CA LYS A 236 9.03 -16.67 -12.99
C LYS A 236 8.31 -15.97 -14.18
N VAL A 237 6.99 -15.85 -14.10
CA VAL A 237 6.17 -15.06 -15.04
C VAL A 237 6.02 -13.62 -14.54
N PRO A 238 6.16 -12.57 -15.38
CA PRO A 238 5.96 -11.16 -14.99
C PRO A 238 4.54 -10.85 -14.49
N TYR A 239 4.41 -9.77 -13.71
CA TYR A 239 3.11 -9.30 -13.21
C TYR A 239 2.89 -7.81 -13.55
N PRO A 240 1.79 -7.44 -14.24
CA PRO A 240 0.83 -8.34 -14.89
C PRO A 240 1.50 -9.15 -16.03
N PRO A 241 0.93 -10.32 -16.42
CA PRO A 241 1.47 -11.18 -17.47
C PRO A 241 1.23 -10.57 -18.86
N LYS A 242 1.99 -9.52 -19.18
CA LYS A 242 1.96 -8.75 -20.43
C LYS A 242 3.39 -8.40 -20.85
N GLY A 243 3.65 -8.40 -22.15
CA GLY A 243 4.99 -8.19 -22.71
C GLY A 243 5.80 -9.50 -22.81
N LEU A 244 7.07 -9.36 -23.18
CA LEU A 244 8.02 -10.47 -23.32
C LEU A 244 8.51 -10.90 -21.92
N SER A 245 8.55 -12.20 -21.62
CA SER A 245 9.12 -12.65 -20.34
C SER A 245 10.65 -12.68 -20.39
N PRO A 246 11.33 -12.64 -19.24
CA PRO A 246 12.78 -12.80 -19.18
C PRO A 246 13.28 -14.16 -19.71
N VAL A 247 12.43 -15.19 -19.70
CA VAL A 247 12.76 -16.49 -20.30
C VAL A 247 12.80 -16.39 -21.82
N ASP A 248 11.79 -15.77 -22.44
CA ASP A 248 11.72 -15.57 -23.89
C ASP A 248 12.87 -14.67 -24.38
N ALA A 249 13.15 -13.59 -23.64
CA ALA A 249 14.24 -12.66 -23.92
C ALA A 249 15.62 -13.34 -23.90
N ILE A 250 15.85 -14.27 -22.95
CA ILE A 250 17.08 -15.07 -22.92
C ILE A 250 17.10 -16.11 -24.05
N GLN A 251 15.98 -16.74 -24.39
CA GLN A 251 15.92 -17.70 -25.50
C GLN A 251 16.26 -17.04 -26.85
N SER A 252 15.64 -15.91 -27.20
CA SER A 252 15.98 -15.16 -28.42
C SER A 252 17.41 -14.63 -28.39
N GLY A 253 17.86 -14.14 -27.23
CA GLY A 253 19.24 -13.69 -27.02
C GLY A 253 20.26 -14.78 -27.31
N MET A 254 20.07 -15.99 -26.78
CA MET A 254 21.00 -17.11 -26.98
C MET A 254 21.23 -17.47 -28.45
N GLU A 255 20.15 -17.47 -29.24
CA GLU A 255 20.22 -17.72 -30.68
C GLU A 255 20.92 -16.56 -31.41
N LEU A 256 20.56 -15.31 -31.07
CA LEU A 256 21.16 -14.11 -31.65
C LEU A 256 22.68 -14.03 -31.38
N TRP A 257 23.10 -14.27 -30.14
CA TRP A 257 24.49 -14.09 -29.66
C TRP A 257 25.40 -15.29 -29.98
N LYS A 258 24.82 -16.45 -30.31
CA LYS A 258 25.47 -17.77 -30.24
C LYS A 258 26.14 -17.98 -28.86
N SER A 259 25.33 -18.06 -27.81
CA SER A 259 25.84 -18.16 -26.44
C SER A 259 26.66 -19.42 -26.17
N ARG A 260 27.89 -19.25 -25.69
CA ARG A 260 28.72 -20.32 -25.10
C ARG A 260 28.22 -20.61 -23.69
N MET A 261 27.76 -21.83 -23.45
CA MET A 261 27.11 -22.23 -22.19
C MET A 261 27.96 -23.20 -21.37
N PRO A 262 27.92 -23.15 -20.02
CA PRO A 262 28.64 -24.10 -19.16
C PRO A 262 28.27 -25.56 -19.45
N HIS A 263 29.25 -26.37 -19.85
CA HIS A 263 29.05 -27.74 -20.33
C HIS A 263 28.26 -28.62 -19.34
N ASN A 264 28.66 -28.61 -18.06
CA ASN A 264 27.99 -29.37 -16.99
C ASN A 264 26.51 -28.99 -16.82
N CYS A 265 26.14 -27.74 -17.10
CA CYS A 265 24.76 -27.28 -17.02
C CYS A 265 23.95 -27.65 -18.27
N VAL A 266 24.54 -27.58 -19.46
CA VAL A 266 23.90 -28.05 -20.70
C VAL A 266 23.64 -29.56 -20.66
N LEU A 267 24.57 -30.36 -20.13
CA LEU A 267 24.35 -31.80 -19.91
C LEU A 267 23.15 -32.10 -18.98
N LYS A 268 22.86 -31.20 -18.03
CA LYS A 268 21.72 -31.29 -17.11
C LYS A 268 20.39 -30.81 -17.74
N TYR A 269 20.46 -29.89 -18.70
CA TYR A 269 19.29 -29.29 -19.37
C TYR A 269 19.41 -29.32 -20.92
N PRO A 270 19.61 -30.50 -21.55
CA PRO A 270 20.00 -30.59 -22.97
C PRO A 270 18.93 -30.10 -23.96
N LYS A 271 17.65 -30.07 -23.53
CA LYS A 271 16.54 -29.51 -24.32
C LYS A 271 16.23 -28.04 -24.00
N GLU A 272 16.80 -27.50 -22.94
CA GLU A 272 16.47 -26.18 -22.38
C GLU A 272 17.72 -25.45 -21.84
N PRO A 273 18.77 -25.26 -22.66
CA PRO A 273 20.04 -24.72 -22.19
C PRO A 273 19.94 -23.28 -21.66
N TRP A 274 18.88 -22.55 -22.02
CA TRP A 274 18.51 -21.24 -21.44
C TRP A 274 18.37 -21.26 -19.93
N ARG A 275 18.05 -22.42 -19.33
CA ARG A 275 17.99 -22.59 -17.87
C ARG A 275 19.31 -22.24 -17.20
N CYS A 276 20.44 -22.33 -17.90
CA CYS A 276 21.76 -22.04 -17.37
C CYS A 276 22.08 -20.55 -17.21
N PHE A 277 21.23 -19.62 -17.69
CA PHE A 277 21.36 -18.19 -17.32
C PHE A 277 20.86 -17.90 -15.89
N PHE A 278 20.01 -18.77 -15.33
CA PHE A 278 19.41 -18.56 -14.02
C PHE A 278 20.29 -19.19 -12.94
N GLY A 279 20.85 -18.35 -12.06
CA GLY A 279 21.92 -18.73 -11.12
C GLY A 279 21.62 -19.99 -10.31
N TYR A 280 20.40 -20.12 -9.80
CA TYR A 280 20.00 -21.28 -8.98
C TYR A 280 19.93 -22.62 -9.74
N ARG A 281 19.82 -22.59 -11.07
CA ARG A 281 19.83 -23.80 -11.92
C ARG A 281 21.24 -24.22 -12.32
N LEU A 282 22.11 -23.23 -12.54
CA LEU A 282 23.52 -23.36 -12.91
C LEU A 282 24.45 -23.66 -11.72
N TYR A 283 24.27 -23.00 -10.59
CA TYR A 283 25.13 -23.10 -9.41
C TYR A 283 25.43 -24.55 -8.97
N PRO A 284 24.47 -25.49 -8.95
CA PRO A 284 24.74 -26.89 -8.57
C PRO A 284 25.64 -27.67 -9.55
N THR A 285 26.03 -27.09 -10.68
CA THR A 285 26.91 -27.73 -11.69
C THR A 285 28.28 -27.07 -11.82
N LEU A 286 28.57 -25.99 -11.07
CA LEU A 286 29.85 -25.30 -11.11
C LEU A 286 30.96 -26.10 -10.38
N SER A 287 32.16 -26.13 -10.95
CA SER A 287 33.36 -26.69 -10.28
C SER A 287 34.07 -25.67 -9.41
N ALA A 288 34.12 -24.41 -9.84
CA ALA A 288 34.82 -23.34 -9.15
C ALA A 288 34.01 -22.75 -7.96
N PRO A 289 34.66 -22.28 -6.88
CA PRO A 289 33.98 -21.60 -5.78
C PRO A 289 33.38 -20.26 -6.22
N LEU A 290 32.06 -20.10 -6.06
CA LEU A 290 31.33 -18.85 -6.28
C LEU A 290 30.78 -18.29 -4.96
N PHE A 291 30.99 -16.99 -4.73
CA PHE A 291 30.26 -16.17 -3.76
C PHE A 291 29.10 -15.47 -4.46
N VAL A 292 27.90 -15.49 -3.87
CA VAL A 292 26.71 -14.80 -4.40
C VAL A 292 26.35 -13.61 -3.52
N PHE A 293 26.48 -12.38 -4.01
CA PHE A 293 25.82 -11.22 -3.43
C PHE A 293 24.51 -10.97 -4.19
N GLN A 294 23.38 -10.85 -3.49
CA GLN A 294 22.09 -10.64 -4.15
C GLN A 294 21.11 -9.87 -3.25
N TRP A 295 20.68 -8.69 -3.69
CA TRP A 295 19.57 -7.98 -3.07
C TRP A 295 18.30 -8.84 -3.16
N ILE A 296 17.57 -9.02 -2.04
CA ILE A 296 16.33 -9.82 -2.03
C ILE A 296 15.23 -9.16 -2.89
N PHE A 297 15.26 -7.84 -3.01
CA PHE A 297 14.36 -7.05 -3.84
C PHE A 297 15.16 -6.31 -4.92
N ASP A 298 15.88 -7.07 -5.73
CA ASP A 298 16.73 -6.54 -6.77
C ASP A 298 15.96 -5.71 -7.81
N GLU A 299 16.45 -4.52 -8.08
CA GLU A 299 15.73 -3.56 -8.94
C GLU A 299 15.69 -4.01 -10.41
N ALA A 300 16.71 -4.71 -10.91
CA ALA A 300 16.70 -5.22 -12.29
C ALA A 300 15.78 -6.43 -12.41
N GLN A 301 15.69 -7.28 -11.38
CA GLN A 301 14.64 -8.29 -11.25
C GLN A 301 13.25 -7.61 -11.23
N MET A 302 13.01 -6.58 -10.41
CA MET A 302 11.71 -5.88 -10.39
C MET A 302 11.35 -5.26 -11.75
N ARG A 303 12.31 -4.60 -12.41
CA ARG A 303 12.16 -4.02 -13.77
C ARG A 303 11.88 -5.06 -14.84
N ALA A 304 12.58 -6.20 -14.82
CA ALA A 304 12.34 -7.31 -15.76
C ALA A 304 10.97 -8.00 -15.58
N TYR A 305 10.25 -7.68 -14.50
CA TYR A 305 9.01 -8.32 -14.10
C TYR A 305 7.78 -7.40 -14.12
N ASN A 306 7.93 -6.19 -14.66
CA ASN A 306 6.94 -5.10 -14.72
C ASN A 306 6.55 -4.50 -13.35
N VAL A 307 7.27 -4.81 -12.26
CA VAL A 307 6.96 -4.36 -10.88
C VAL A 307 8.00 -3.39 -10.30
N ALA A 308 8.62 -2.56 -11.15
CA ALA A 308 9.69 -1.63 -10.76
C ALA A 308 9.24 -0.53 -9.78
N ALA A 309 8.01 -0.05 -9.94
CA ALA A 309 7.38 0.99 -9.11
C ALA A 309 5.96 0.51 -8.75
N PRO A 310 5.80 -0.31 -7.69
CA PRO A 310 4.53 -0.94 -7.33
C PRO A 310 3.54 0.06 -6.73
N LEU A 311 2.43 0.30 -7.43
CA LEU A 311 1.31 1.13 -6.98
C LEU A 311 0.25 0.30 -6.22
N THR A 312 0.06 -0.97 -6.58
CA THR A 312 -1.09 -1.77 -6.10
C THR A 312 -0.71 -2.81 -5.04
N ARG A 313 -1.72 -3.25 -4.25
CA ARG A 313 -1.54 -4.34 -3.27
C ARG A 313 -1.00 -5.60 -3.94
N GLU A 314 -1.52 -5.92 -5.12
CA GLU A 314 -1.20 -7.14 -5.88
C GLU A 314 0.26 -7.12 -6.39
N GLU A 315 0.78 -5.94 -6.73
CA GLU A 315 2.19 -5.74 -7.11
C GLU A 315 3.11 -5.90 -5.89
N TRP A 316 2.75 -5.35 -4.73
CA TRP A 316 3.46 -5.57 -3.46
C TRP A 316 3.43 -7.04 -3.01
N ASP A 317 2.27 -7.68 -3.09
CA ASP A 317 2.07 -9.11 -2.88
C ASP A 317 2.95 -9.97 -3.81
N TYR A 318 3.13 -9.54 -5.06
CA TYR A 318 4.02 -10.18 -6.02
C TYR A 318 5.49 -10.03 -5.63
N ILE A 319 5.93 -8.80 -5.31
CA ILE A 319 7.30 -8.51 -4.84
C ILE A 319 7.64 -9.32 -3.59
N HIS A 320 6.67 -9.51 -2.69
CA HIS A 320 6.82 -10.40 -1.53
C HIS A 320 7.07 -11.85 -1.91
N LYS A 321 6.18 -12.43 -2.71
CA LYS A 321 6.29 -13.82 -3.19
C LYS A 321 7.55 -14.04 -4.04
N MET A 322 8.04 -13.00 -4.69
CA MET A 322 9.32 -12.96 -5.42
C MET A 322 10.52 -12.97 -4.45
N GLY A 323 10.52 -12.13 -3.41
CA GLY A 323 11.58 -12.11 -2.39
C GLY A 323 11.65 -13.41 -1.57
N ASP A 324 10.51 -14.00 -1.23
CA ASP A 324 10.44 -15.35 -0.64
C ASP A 324 11.03 -16.41 -1.60
N SER A 325 10.67 -16.35 -2.88
CA SER A 325 11.23 -17.25 -3.89
C SER A 325 12.74 -17.08 -4.04
N LEU A 326 13.26 -15.86 -3.98
CA LEU A 326 14.69 -15.59 -4.08
C LEU A 326 15.44 -16.13 -2.87
N ARG A 327 14.97 -15.83 -1.64
CA ARG A 327 15.52 -16.40 -0.39
C ARG A 327 15.57 -17.94 -0.45
N HIS A 328 14.50 -18.58 -0.91
CA HIS A 328 14.45 -20.04 -1.05
C HIS A 328 15.51 -20.58 -2.02
N THR A 329 15.72 -19.94 -3.19
CA THR A 329 16.77 -20.38 -4.12
C THR A 329 18.19 -20.29 -3.55
N LEU A 330 18.41 -19.40 -2.58
CA LEU A 330 19.72 -19.16 -1.95
C LEU A 330 20.01 -20.13 -0.78
N GLU A 331 19.04 -20.94 -0.32
CA GLU A 331 19.20 -21.86 0.82
C GLU A 331 20.40 -22.80 0.67
N ASN A 332 20.58 -23.35 -0.54
CA ASN A 332 21.64 -24.31 -0.87
C ASN A 332 22.96 -23.66 -1.32
N VAL A 333 23.05 -22.32 -1.31
CA VAL A 333 24.29 -21.60 -1.66
C VAL A 333 25.24 -21.61 -0.47
N THR A 334 26.50 -21.97 -0.73
CA THR A 334 27.52 -22.18 0.33
C THR A 334 28.21 -20.90 0.80
N ALA A 335 28.28 -19.88 -0.06
CA ALA A 335 28.79 -18.55 0.26
C ALA A 335 27.87 -17.51 -0.38
N VAL A 336 27.16 -16.76 0.47
CA VAL A 336 26.09 -15.86 0.07
C VAL A 336 26.01 -14.67 1.02
N PHE A 337 25.65 -13.51 0.47
CA PHE A 337 25.31 -12.32 1.23
C PHE A 337 24.07 -11.67 0.61
N ALA A 338 22.92 -11.81 1.27
CA ALA A 338 21.63 -11.49 0.67
C ALA A 338 20.74 -10.63 1.61
N PRO A 339 20.90 -9.29 1.57
CA PRO A 339 20.14 -8.35 2.41
C PRO A 339 18.77 -7.96 1.81
N SER A 340 17.78 -7.72 2.68
CA SER A 340 16.42 -7.30 2.31
C SER A 340 16.30 -5.80 2.02
N CYS A 341 16.96 -5.35 0.96
CA CYS A 341 16.90 -3.97 0.44
C CYS A 341 16.38 -3.94 -0.99
N ILE A 342 15.81 -2.80 -1.40
CA ILE A 342 15.57 -2.48 -2.82
C ILE A 342 16.80 -1.73 -3.31
N SER A 343 17.55 -2.35 -4.23
CA SER A 343 18.78 -1.80 -4.82
C SER A 343 19.19 -2.70 -6.00
N HIS A 344 20.20 -2.28 -6.76
CA HIS A 344 20.86 -3.12 -7.77
C HIS A 344 22.35 -2.79 -7.82
N SER A 345 23.19 -3.84 -7.90
CA SER A 345 24.66 -3.83 -7.74
C SER A 345 25.18 -3.32 -6.38
N VAL A 346 26.39 -3.72 -6.02
CA VAL A 346 27.12 -3.22 -4.85
C VAL A 346 28.63 -3.13 -5.05
N LEU A 347 29.25 -4.04 -5.80
CA LEU A 347 30.71 -4.27 -5.77
C LEU A 347 31.57 -3.05 -6.15
N THR A 348 31.05 -2.14 -6.98
CA THR A 348 31.78 -0.96 -7.47
C THR A 348 31.33 0.35 -6.82
N LYS A 349 30.40 0.30 -5.86
CA LYS A 349 29.93 1.47 -5.12
C LYS A 349 30.87 1.79 -3.95
N ARG A 350 31.04 3.08 -3.62
CA ARG A 350 31.99 3.52 -2.57
C ARG A 350 31.57 3.10 -1.15
N ASP A 351 30.28 2.89 -0.96
CA ASP A 351 29.62 2.47 0.27
C ASP A 351 29.46 0.94 0.41
N TRP A 352 30.02 0.13 -0.51
CA TRP A 352 29.89 -1.35 -0.49
C TRP A 352 30.31 -2.03 0.83
N LYS A 353 31.16 -1.37 1.62
CA LYS A 353 31.62 -1.81 2.95
C LYS A 353 30.59 -1.57 4.07
N MET A 354 29.55 -0.77 3.82
CA MET A 354 28.57 -0.30 4.80
C MET A 354 27.40 -1.28 4.98
N ILE A 355 26.99 -1.98 3.91
CA ILE A 355 25.90 -2.97 3.98
C ILE A 355 26.29 -4.15 4.87
N LYS A 356 25.39 -4.49 5.81
CA LYS A 356 25.55 -5.54 6.82
C LYS A 356 24.37 -6.50 6.83
N VAL A 357 24.59 -7.72 7.30
CA VAL A 357 23.56 -8.65 7.79
C VAL A 357 24.13 -9.30 9.06
N ASP A 358 23.33 -9.38 10.12
CA ASP A 358 23.77 -9.84 11.47
C ASP A 358 25.09 -9.18 11.93
N GLU A 359 25.19 -7.86 11.78
CA GLU A 359 26.37 -7.00 12.01
C GLU A 359 27.63 -7.26 11.16
N VAL A 360 27.70 -8.37 10.40
CA VAL A 360 28.80 -8.66 9.46
C VAL A 360 28.63 -7.86 8.18
N SER A 361 29.63 -7.08 7.78
CA SER A 361 29.58 -6.34 6.50
C SER A 361 29.90 -7.22 5.30
N PHE A 362 29.39 -6.87 4.11
CA PHE A 362 29.68 -7.64 2.89
C PHE A 362 31.19 -7.76 2.61
N ALA A 363 31.94 -6.66 2.77
CA ALA A 363 33.39 -6.67 2.61
C ALA A 363 34.08 -7.64 3.59
N GLN A 364 33.62 -7.73 4.84
CA GLN A 364 34.12 -8.70 5.82
C GLN A 364 33.77 -10.14 5.43
N ALA A 365 32.52 -10.41 5.05
CA ALA A 365 32.06 -11.74 4.63
C ALA A 365 32.83 -12.26 3.40
N LEU A 366 33.06 -11.41 2.41
CA LEU A 366 33.82 -11.74 1.20
C LEU A 366 35.30 -12.02 1.52
N PHE A 367 35.93 -11.20 2.37
CA PHE A 367 37.29 -11.43 2.86
C PHE A 367 37.41 -12.75 3.64
N CYS A 368 36.43 -13.04 4.51
CA CYS A 368 36.36 -14.29 5.28
C CYS A 368 36.33 -15.51 4.35
N TRP A 369 35.51 -15.47 3.30
CA TRP A 369 35.43 -16.53 2.29
C TRP A 369 36.70 -16.65 1.42
N ASP A 370 37.34 -15.54 1.04
CA ASP A 370 38.58 -15.56 0.24
C ASP A 370 39.76 -16.23 0.98
N HIS A 371 39.74 -16.21 2.32
CA HIS A 371 40.76 -16.85 3.16
C HIS A 371 40.41 -18.28 3.59
N MET A 372 39.20 -18.78 3.31
CA MET A 372 38.85 -20.18 3.53
C MET A 372 39.60 -21.10 2.56
N PRO A 373 40.29 -22.16 3.01
CA PRO A 373 40.97 -23.11 2.13
C PRO A 373 40.01 -23.79 1.14
N ILE A 374 40.47 -24.04 -0.09
CA ILE A 374 39.71 -24.79 -1.09
C ILE A 374 39.72 -26.28 -0.71
N GLY A 375 38.75 -26.68 0.10
CA GLY A 375 38.70 -28.01 0.70
C GLY A 375 38.37 -29.15 -0.29
N ASN A 376 39.20 -30.19 -0.29
CA ASN A 376 38.94 -31.43 -1.03
C ASN A 376 37.58 -32.04 -0.66
N LYS A 377 36.78 -32.40 -1.67
CA LYS A 377 35.36 -32.80 -1.54
C LYS A 377 35.12 -34.10 -0.73
N ASN A 378 36.16 -34.83 -0.33
CA ASN A 378 36.05 -36.19 0.19
C ASN A 378 35.74 -36.32 1.70
N HIS A 379 36.03 -35.32 2.54
CA HIS A 379 35.86 -35.46 4.00
C HIS A 379 34.45 -35.15 4.55
N ARG A 380 33.53 -34.59 3.76
CA ARG A 380 32.20 -34.18 4.27
C ARG A 380 31.16 -35.30 4.43
N LYS A 381 31.39 -36.53 3.94
CA LYS A 381 30.37 -37.60 3.97
C LYS A 381 30.12 -38.22 5.36
N ASN A 382 31.08 -38.19 6.29
CA ASN A 382 30.95 -38.95 7.55
C ASN A 382 30.18 -38.24 8.68
N ASN A 383 29.94 -36.92 8.59
CA ASN A 383 29.22 -36.18 9.64
C ASN A 383 27.70 -36.02 9.40
N MET A 384 27.14 -36.63 8.35
CA MET A 384 25.73 -36.42 7.97
C MET A 384 24.74 -37.43 8.58
N TYR A 385 25.18 -38.30 9.50
CA TYR A 385 24.34 -39.34 10.11
C TYR A 385 24.10 -39.20 11.62
N ASN A 386 24.87 -38.37 12.34
CA ASN A 386 24.79 -38.22 13.80
C ASN A 386 24.36 -36.80 14.24
N ASN A 387 23.34 -36.21 13.61
CA ASN A 387 22.69 -35.03 14.19
C ASN A 387 21.25 -34.79 13.69
N THR A 388 20.33 -35.66 14.12
CA THR A 388 18.88 -35.40 14.09
C THR A 388 18.38 -35.37 15.54
N HIS A 389 17.75 -34.25 15.94
CA HIS A 389 17.39 -33.84 17.32
C HIS A 389 18.45 -33.09 18.14
N SER A 390 18.55 -31.78 17.88
CA SER A 390 18.54 -30.78 18.96
C SER A 390 17.63 -29.61 18.56
N GLN A 391 17.17 -28.82 19.54
CA GLN A 391 16.16 -27.78 19.32
C GLN A 391 16.78 -26.41 19.00
N ILE A 392 15.99 -25.53 18.40
CA ILE A 392 16.36 -24.11 18.21
C ILE A 392 16.12 -23.39 19.55
N GLU A 393 17.13 -23.36 20.42
CA GLU A 393 17.14 -22.48 21.59
C GLU A 393 17.71 -21.10 21.27
N THR A 394 17.28 -20.11 22.04
CA THR A 394 17.45 -18.68 21.75
C THR A 394 18.69 -18.08 22.41
N ASN A 395 19.19 -16.99 21.80
CA ASN A 395 20.33 -16.25 22.33
C ASN A 395 20.06 -15.67 23.73
N GLN A 396 20.89 -16.03 24.72
CA GLN A 396 21.22 -15.15 25.85
C GLN A 396 22.73 -15.18 26.15
N PRO A 397 23.35 -14.03 26.50
CA PRO A 397 24.78 -13.93 26.71
C PRO A 397 25.18 -14.36 28.13
N CYS A 398 26.21 -15.21 28.25
CA CYS A 398 26.66 -15.71 29.55
C CYS A 398 27.96 -15.02 30.02
N GLY A 399 27.85 -14.22 31.09
CA GLY A 399 28.99 -13.61 31.78
C GLY A 399 29.72 -14.59 32.71
N LYS A 400 31.05 -14.52 32.73
CA LYS A 400 31.91 -15.18 33.75
C LYS A 400 31.90 -14.33 35.04
N SER A 401 32.07 -14.85 36.26
CA SER A 401 32.17 -16.22 36.79
C SER A 401 32.32 -16.13 38.33
N LEU A 402 31.67 -16.99 39.12
CA LEU A 402 32.29 -17.47 40.39
C LEU A 402 31.70 -18.81 40.88
N LYS A 403 32.35 -19.42 41.90
CA LYS A 403 32.12 -20.79 42.38
C LYS A 403 31.41 -20.83 43.76
N LYS A 404 30.79 -21.98 44.04
CA LYS A 404 31.04 -22.88 45.22
C LYS A 404 29.85 -23.15 46.16
N LEU A 405 29.84 -24.40 46.69
CA LEU A 405 29.02 -25.03 47.74
C LEU A 405 27.62 -25.61 47.39
N LEU A 406 27.55 -26.95 47.40
CA LEU A 406 26.84 -27.81 48.39
C LEU A 406 25.48 -27.32 48.94
N ARG A 407 24.43 -28.17 49.13
CA ARG A 407 24.46 -29.60 49.54
C ARG A 407 23.10 -30.32 49.30
N SER A 408 23.14 -31.63 48.98
CA SER A 408 22.19 -32.75 49.31
C SER A 408 20.65 -32.54 49.42
N GLY A 409 19.82 -33.39 48.78
CA GLY A 409 18.34 -33.25 48.82
C GLY A 409 17.34 -34.45 48.78
N ILE A 410 17.72 -35.73 48.60
CA ILE A 410 16.97 -36.95 49.07
C ILE A 410 15.56 -37.34 48.47
N ARG A 411 15.45 -38.63 48.05
CA ARG A 411 14.22 -39.50 47.87
C ARG A 411 13.20 -39.15 46.75
N LYS A 412 12.30 -40.06 46.30
CA LYS A 412 12.23 -41.55 46.03
C LYS A 412 10.73 -41.88 45.82
N GLY A 413 10.35 -42.81 44.94
CA GLY A 413 8.99 -43.41 44.99
C GLY A 413 8.56 -44.25 43.78
N ASN A 414 8.33 -45.54 44.02
CA ASN A 414 7.77 -46.58 43.14
C ASN A 414 6.42 -46.16 42.48
N GLY A 415 5.95 -46.69 41.34
CA GLY A 415 5.56 -48.10 41.06
C GLY A 415 4.01 -48.19 40.97
N THR A 416 3.34 -49.16 40.32
CA THR A 416 3.72 -50.45 39.72
C THR A 416 2.78 -50.82 38.53
N SER A 417 3.00 -51.98 37.91
CA SER A 417 2.21 -52.66 36.85
C SER A 417 0.79 -53.13 37.33
N ILE A 418 -0.12 -53.70 36.51
CA ILE A 418 -0.13 -55.07 35.91
C ILE A 418 -1.15 -55.20 34.72
N GLU A 419 -1.00 -56.28 33.95
CA GLU A 419 -1.78 -56.81 32.80
C GLU A 419 -3.25 -57.22 33.12
N GLY A 420 -4.15 -57.68 32.21
CA GLY A 420 -4.13 -57.84 30.73
C GLY A 420 -5.15 -58.91 30.20
N GLY A 421 -5.36 -59.00 28.88
CA GLY A 421 -6.17 -60.05 28.19
C GLY A 421 -7.67 -59.76 27.98
N LYS A 422 -8.45 -60.44 27.10
CA LYS A 422 -8.14 -61.49 26.10
C LYS A 422 -9.19 -61.56 24.94
N SER A 423 -8.73 -61.33 23.70
CA SER A 423 -9.01 -61.99 22.40
C SER A 423 -10.23 -62.93 22.10
N LYS A 424 -10.70 -62.86 20.83
CA LYS A 424 -11.25 -63.91 19.88
C LYS A 424 -12.71 -63.70 19.41
N ALA A 425 -13.17 -64.12 18.20
CA ALA A 425 -12.54 -64.50 16.90
C ALA A 425 -13.64 -64.62 15.78
N GLY A 426 -13.29 -64.72 14.47
CA GLY A 426 -14.29 -65.03 13.41
C GLY A 426 -13.81 -65.05 11.94
N SER A 427 -14.04 -66.18 11.25
CA SER A 427 -13.84 -66.48 9.79
C SER A 427 -14.95 -65.92 8.86
N SER A 428 -14.93 -65.95 7.51
CA SER A 428 -13.88 -66.07 6.46
C SER A 428 -14.47 -66.03 5.02
N ARG A 429 -13.64 -65.74 3.98
CA ARG A 429 -13.73 -66.16 2.54
C ARG A 429 -15.02 -65.89 1.69
N GLN A 430 -14.92 -65.06 0.64
CA GLN A 430 -15.01 -65.40 -0.83
C GLN A 430 -15.19 -64.14 -1.73
N LYS A 431 -15.20 -64.23 -3.08
CA LYS A 431 -14.01 -64.21 -3.99
C LYS A 431 -14.36 -63.81 -5.46
N ALA A 432 -13.99 -62.61 -5.92
CA ALA A 432 -13.89 -62.16 -7.35
C ALA A 432 -15.23 -62.08 -8.16
N ARG A 433 -15.32 -61.62 -9.44
CA ARG A 433 -14.36 -61.43 -10.58
C ARG A 433 -14.90 -60.45 -11.67
N LEU A 434 -14.02 -59.66 -12.34
CA LEU A 434 -14.11 -59.12 -13.75
C LEU A 434 -15.28 -58.17 -14.19
N SER A 435 -15.26 -57.38 -15.30
CA SER A 435 -14.18 -56.71 -16.09
C SER A 435 -14.68 -55.77 -17.23
N ALA A 436 -13.92 -54.70 -17.53
CA ALA A 436 -13.57 -54.15 -18.87
C ALA A 436 -14.52 -53.33 -19.81
N THR A 437 -13.91 -52.26 -20.40
CA THR A 437 -14.00 -51.71 -21.81
C THR A 437 -15.20 -50.93 -22.40
N ASP A 438 -14.97 -49.61 -22.60
CA ASP A 438 -14.86 -48.88 -23.91
C ASP A 438 -16.11 -48.30 -24.70
N LYS A 439 -15.82 -47.24 -25.48
CA LYS A 439 -16.53 -46.57 -26.62
C LYS A 439 -17.72 -45.60 -26.43
N THR A 440 -17.36 -44.30 -26.51
CA THR A 440 -17.97 -43.20 -27.31
C THR A 440 -19.38 -43.31 -27.95
N LEU A 441 -20.21 -42.27 -27.79
CA LEU A 441 -20.80 -41.54 -28.94
C LEU A 441 -21.27 -40.09 -28.58
N ARG A 442 -21.54 -39.26 -29.60
CA ARG A 442 -22.12 -37.90 -29.51
C ARG A 442 -23.58 -37.90 -30.04
N ARG A 443 -24.48 -37.05 -29.51
CA ARG A 443 -25.26 -36.04 -30.29
C ARG A 443 -26.20 -35.13 -29.47
N ARG A 444 -26.81 -34.16 -30.18
CA ARG A 444 -27.51 -32.93 -29.72
C ARG A 444 -29.06 -33.10 -29.65
N PRO A 445 -29.85 -32.09 -29.21
CA PRO A 445 -31.19 -32.29 -28.62
C PRO A 445 -32.38 -32.08 -29.58
N VAL A 446 -33.60 -32.24 -29.03
CA VAL A 446 -34.88 -31.78 -29.60
C VAL A 446 -35.62 -30.94 -28.56
N SER A 447 -36.39 -29.94 -29.01
CA SER A 447 -37.09 -28.95 -28.17
C SER A 447 -38.56 -28.78 -28.55
N GLY A 448 -39.38 -28.32 -27.58
CA GLY A 448 -40.51 -27.44 -27.89
C GLY A 448 -41.89 -28.07 -28.12
N LEU A 449 -42.62 -28.35 -27.03
CA LEU A 449 -44.09 -28.51 -27.06
C LEU A 449 -44.84 -27.85 -25.88
N ILE A 450 -44.13 -27.13 -24.99
CA ILE A 450 -44.70 -26.60 -23.74
C ILE A 450 -45.09 -25.11 -23.86
N GLN A 451 -44.36 -24.33 -24.66
CA GLN A 451 -44.42 -22.85 -24.68
C GLN A 451 -45.82 -22.26 -25.01
N GLU A 452 -46.60 -22.88 -25.91
CA GLU A 452 -47.86 -22.30 -26.39
C GLU A 452 -49.01 -22.38 -25.35
N ARG A 453 -48.99 -23.37 -24.45
CA ARG A 453 -50.14 -23.67 -23.57
C ARG A 453 -50.34 -22.61 -22.49
N GLU A 454 -49.29 -21.87 -22.14
CA GLU A 454 -49.32 -20.80 -21.12
C GLU A 454 -49.89 -19.48 -21.65
N ASN A 455 -49.50 -19.06 -22.85
CA ASN A 455 -49.87 -17.75 -23.40
C ASN A 455 -51.39 -17.55 -23.55
N LYS A 456 -52.14 -18.63 -23.83
CA LYS A 456 -53.62 -18.61 -23.84
C LYS A 456 -54.25 -18.38 -22.46
N LYS A 457 -53.63 -18.82 -21.36
CA LYS A 457 -54.10 -18.54 -19.98
C LYS A 457 -53.89 -17.06 -19.59
N ARG A 458 -52.75 -16.47 -19.99
CA ARG A 458 -52.37 -15.09 -19.56
C ARG A 458 -53.30 -14.01 -20.10
N ARG A 459 -53.83 -14.14 -21.33
CA ARG A 459 -54.78 -13.17 -21.92
C ARG A 459 -56.14 -13.13 -21.21
N ARG A 460 -56.72 -14.27 -20.80
CA ARG A 460 -58.07 -14.31 -20.16
C ARG A 460 -58.13 -13.59 -18.80
N ARG A 461 -57.04 -13.56 -18.03
CA ARG A 461 -57.00 -12.89 -16.71
C ARG A 461 -57.07 -11.35 -16.80
N LYS A 462 -56.60 -10.72 -17.90
CA LYS A 462 -56.54 -9.25 -18.03
C LYS A 462 -57.91 -8.55 -18.17
N HIS A 463 -58.96 -9.26 -18.61
CA HIS A 463 -60.29 -8.64 -18.80
C HIS A 463 -61.14 -8.54 -17.52
N LYS A 464 -61.01 -9.47 -16.56
CA LYS A 464 -61.85 -9.45 -15.34
C LYS A 464 -61.57 -8.22 -14.48
N ALA A 465 -60.30 -7.94 -14.21
CA ALA A 465 -59.84 -6.82 -13.36
C ALA A 465 -60.21 -5.41 -13.87
N ARG A 466 -60.67 -5.26 -15.13
CA ARG A 466 -61.09 -3.96 -15.69
C ARG A 466 -62.56 -3.62 -15.38
N ARG A 467 -63.38 -4.59 -14.93
CA ARG A 467 -64.81 -4.38 -14.62
C ARG A 467 -65.01 -3.91 -13.18
N GLU A 468 -64.42 -4.62 -12.22
CA GLU A 468 -64.47 -4.35 -10.76
C GLU A 468 -63.93 -2.96 -10.36
N ARG A 469 -63.16 -2.29 -11.23
CA ARG A 469 -62.62 -0.94 -11.01
C ARG A 469 -63.59 0.21 -11.28
N LYS A 470 -64.77 -0.03 -11.86
CA LYS A 470 -65.79 1.03 -12.10
C LYS A 470 -66.74 1.25 -10.91
N GLU A 471 -67.13 0.19 -10.20
CA GLU A 471 -68.17 0.26 -9.16
C GLU A 471 -67.69 0.99 -7.89
N LYS A 472 -66.41 0.86 -7.52
CA LYS A 472 -65.85 1.47 -6.29
C LYS A 472 -65.67 3.00 -6.33
N LYS A 473 -66.11 3.71 -7.38
CA LYS A 473 -66.01 5.17 -7.46
C LYS A 473 -67.23 5.94 -6.90
N GLY A 474 -68.42 5.35 -6.80
CA GLY A 474 -69.62 6.07 -6.33
C GLY A 474 -69.69 6.27 -4.80
N ALA A 475 -69.19 5.32 -4.01
CA ALA A 475 -69.52 5.21 -2.59
C ALA A 475 -68.69 6.08 -1.61
N LYS A 476 -67.96 7.11 -2.08
CA LYS A 476 -67.06 7.92 -1.21
C LYS A 476 -67.47 9.38 -1.02
N GLU A 477 -68.39 9.89 -1.83
CA GLU A 477 -68.74 11.33 -1.85
C GLU A 477 -69.71 11.74 -0.73
N GLU A 478 -70.50 10.78 -0.22
CA GLU A 478 -71.59 11.05 0.74
C GLU A 478 -71.12 11.16 2.21
N ARG A 479 -69.93 10.64 2.55
CA ARG A 479 -69.53 10.39 3.95
C ARG A 479 -68.83 11.56 4.67
N LEU A 480 -68.67 12.71 4.03
CA LEU A 480 -67.90 13.87 4.57
C LEU A 480 -68.75 15.01 5.16
N LYS A 481 -70.09 14.92 5.14
CA LYS A 481 -70.99 15.97 5.70
C LYS A 481 -71.35 15.81 7.19
N LYS A 482 -70.70 14.90 7.95
CA LYS A 482 -70.99 14.67 9.39
C LYS A 482 -69.75 14.39 10.25
N LYS A 483 -69.06 15.45 10.68
CA LYS A 483 -68.93 15.83 12.12
C LYS A 483 -67.92 16.97 12.30
N GLU A 484 -68.42 18.19 12.25
CA GLU A 484 -67.77 19.35 12.86
C GLU A 484 -68.58 19.75 14.11
N LYS A 485 -68.16 19.30 15.29
CA LYS A 485 -68.57 19.84 16.60
C LYS A 485 -67.78 19.21 17.75
N ASN A 486 -67.58 20.02 18.80
CA ASN A 486 -66.88 19.76 20.07
C ASN A 486 -65.35 19.54 19.95
N GLU A 487 -64.50 20.19 20.76
CA GLU A 487 -64.77 21.22 21.78
C GLU A 487 -63.55 22.10 22.09
N ARG A 488 -63.78 23.26 22.72
CA ARG A 488 -62.76 24.18 23.28
C ARG A 488 -62.85 24.16 24.81
N ARG A 489 -61.72 24.20 25.56
CA ARG A 489 -61.51 25.12 26.72
C ARG A 489 -60.19 24.94 27.49
N LYS A 490 -59.60 26.11 27.88
CA LYS A 490 -58.70 26.41 29.03
C LYS A 490 -57.30 25.73 29.10
N GLY A 491 -56.22 26.38 29.57
CA GLY A 491 -55.94 27.83 29.73
C GLY A 491 -55.11 28.25 30.97
N ALA A 492 -54.00 29.00 30.75
CA ALA A 492 -53.11 29.70 31.73
C ALA A 492 -52.35 28.80 32.76
N GLY A 493 -51.21 29.18 33.39
CA GLY A 493 -50.31 30.37 33.35
C GLY A 493 -49.31 30.33 34.56
N THR A 494 -48.32 31.21 34.81
CA THR A 494 -47.60 32.27 34.04
C THR A 494 -46.49 32.95 34.91
N ARG A 495 -45.33 33.34 34.32
CA ARG A 495 -44.34 34.37 34.82
C ARG A 495 -43.47 34.03 36.08
N PHE A 496 -42.35 34.68 36.44
CA PHE A 496 -41.59 35.88 35.97
C PHE A 496 -40.09 35.91 36.46
N SER A 497 -39.23 36.77 35.86
CA SER A 497 -38.01 37.45 36.41
C SER A 497 -36.68 36.65 36.59
N ARG A 498 -35.44 37.06 36.17
CA ARG A 498 -34.54 38.26 36.39
C ARG A 498 -33.97 38.34 37.83
N ALA A 499 -32.70 38.73 38.15
CA ALA A 499 -31.49 39.23 37.42
C ALA A 499 -30.20 39.00 38.31
N GLN A 500 -28.94 38.79 37.85
CA GLN A 500 -27.87 39.72 37.38
C GLN A 500 -26.73 40.12 38.40
N THR A 501 -25.47 40.18 37.93
CA THR A 501 -24.23 40.86 38.47
C THR A 501 -23.35 40.27 39.60
N CYS A 502 -22.13 40.81 39.73
CA CYS A 502 -20.92 40.29 40.43
C CYS A 502 -20.40 41.23 41.54
N PHE A 503 -19.48 40.78 42.43
CA PHE A 503 -18.26 41.52 42.91
C PHE A 503 -17.27 40.61 43.70
N GLU A 504 -16.21 41.17 44.30
CA GLU A 504 -14.92 40.49 44.63
C GLU A 504 -14.52 40.40 46.14
N SER A 505 -13.54 39.50 46.42
CA SER A 505 -12.37 39.68 47.32
C SER A 505 -12.42 39.48 48.87
N ARG A 506 -11.51 38.61 49.37
CA ARG A 506 -10.60 38.68 50.57
C ARG A 506 -9.89 37.30 50.75
N SER A 507 -8.60 37.10 51.10
CA SER A 507 -7.71 37.58 52.21
C SER A 507 -8.02 36.91 53.58
N THR A 508 -7.08 36.46 54.45
CA THR A 508 -5.58 36.44 54.50
C THR A 508 -5.04 35.66 55.74
N THR A 509 -3.89 34.94 55.66
CA THR A 509 -2.82 34.69 56.70
C THR A 509 -1.75 33.67 56.17
N SER A 510 -0.41 33.78 56.22
CA SER A 510 0.61 34.08 57.30
C SER A 510 1.05 32.80 58.06
N ARG A 511 2.31 32.31 58.20
CA ARG A 511 3.75 32.77 58.13
C ARG A 511 4.68 31.62 57.58
N ARG A 512 6.04 31.65 57.53
CA ARG A 512 7.06 32.55 56.90
C ARG A 512 8.53 32.21 57.34
N LYS A 513 9.44 31.72 56.46
CA LYS A 513 10.95 31.58 56.50
C LYS A 513 11.38 30.83 55.19
N GLN A 514 12.62 30.68 54.65
CA GLN A 514 13.98 31.33 54.58
C GLN A 514 14.67 30.74 53.29
N ILE A 515 15.63 31.32 52.50
CA ILE A 515 17.00 31.88 52.71
C ILE A 515 18.04 30.80 53.10
N ASN A 516 19.19 30.53 52.43
CA ASN A 516 19.88 30.98 51.18
C ASN A 516 20.92 29.88 50.74
N GLY A 517 21.76 29.94 49.69
CA GLY A 517 21.96 30.87 48.54
C GLY A 517 23.44 30.98 48.05
N ASN A 518 23.69 31.03 46.73
CA ASN A 518 24.96 31.33 45.98
C ASN A 518 26.10 30.24 46.03
N ASN A 519 27.14 30.15 45.16
CA ASN A 519 27.68 31.05 44.10
C ASN A 519 28.49 30.34 42.95
N HIS A 520 29.02 31.13 41.98
CA HIS A 520 29.94 30.88 40.80
C HIS A 520 31.02 29.74 40.87
N THR A 521 31.60 29.21 39.75
CA THR A 521 32.63 29.84 38.84
C THR A 521 32.91 29.12 37.49
N VAL A 522 33.76 29.74 36.63
CA VAL A 522 34.27 29.29 35.30
C VAL A 522 35.81 29.49 35.26
N ILE A 523 36.60 28.71 34.49
CA ILE A 523 37.87 29.12 33.78
C ILE A 523 38.52 27.99 32.92
N PHE A 524 39.53 28.36 32.12
CA PHE A 524 40.16 27.68 30.94
C PHE A 524 41.50 26.93 31.21
N ASN A 525 42.09 26.38 30.11
CA ASN A 525 43.47 25.83 29.91
C ASN A 525 43.71 24.34 30.25
N GLY A 526 44.63 23.61 29.59
CA GLY A 526 45.37 23.90 28.34
C GLY A 526 46.66 23.05 28.10
N THR A 527 47.02 22.83 26.82
CA THR A 527 48.32 22.30 26.28
C THR A 527 48.63 20.78 26.29
N ARG A 528 49.83 20.40 25.79
CA ARG A 528 50.28 19.16 25.08
C ARG A 528 51.77 18.88 25.48
N PRO A 529 52.55 17.89 24.96
CA PRO A 529 52.29 16.66 24.16
C PRO A 529 53.10 15.38 24.60
N GLN A 530 53.06 14.32 23.78
CA GLN A 530 53.92 13.10 23.77
C GLN A 530 53.74 12.08 24.94
N ARG A 531 54.10 10.79 24.80
CA ARG A 531 54.97 10.09 23.81
C ARG A 531 54.38 8.74 23.35
N SER A 532 54.87 8.23 22.22
CA SER A 532 54.40 7.00 21.55
C SER A 532 54.92 5.70 22.16
N VAL A 533 54.06 4.66 22.20
CA VAL A 533 54.46 3.25 22.25
C VAL A 533 53.71 2.50 21.13
N ILE A 534 54.41 1.65 20.39
CA ILE A 534 53.84 0.81 19.33
C ILE A 534 53.60 -0.60 19.88
N PRO A 535 52.35 -1.10 19.94
CA PRO A 535 52.08 -2.53 20.07
C PRO A 535 52.31 -3.23 18.72
N SER A 536 52.95 -4.40 18.75
CA SER A 536 53.28 -5.19 17.57
C SER A 536 52.06 -5.84 16.90
N ASN A 537 52.24 -6.29 15.65
CA ASN A 537 51.25 -7.05 14.88
C ASN A 537 50.90 -8.41 15.52
N GLU A 538 49.98 -8.42 16.47
CA GLU A 538 49.22 -9.64 16.77
C GLU A 538 48.12 -9.85 15.73
N ARG A 539 48.15 -11.02 15.06
CA ARG A 539 47.09 -11.44 14.16
C ARG A 539 45.80 -11.65 14.97
N LYS A 540 44.87 -10.68 14.93
CA LYS A 540 43.51 -10.87 15.44
C LYS A 540 42.85 -12.04 14.71
N CYS A 541 42.88 -13.20 15.36
CA CYS A 541 42.21 -14.40 14.89
C CYS A 541 40.70 -14.16 15.01
N PHE A 542 40.03 -13.86 13.89
CA PHE A 542 38.58 -13.67 13.83
C PHE A 542 37.90 -14.95 14.28
N LYS A 543 37.30 -14.93 15.48
CA LYS A 543 36.92 -16.16 16.18
C LYS A 543 35.68 -16.87 15.63
N ASP A 544 34.83 -16.14 14.91
CA ASP A 544 33.77 -16.70 14.09
C ASP A 544 33.77 -16.00 12.72
N CYS A 545 33.75 -16.78 11.64
CA CYS A 545 33.97 -16.32 10.28
C CYS A 545 32.76 -16.65 9.41
N HIS A 546 31.77 -15.76 9.42
CA HIS A 546 30.50 -15.95 8.73
C HIS A 546 30.50 -15.34 7.32
N PHE A 547 30.04 -16.12 6.34
CA PHE A 547 29.98 -15.75 4.92
C PHE A 547 28.76 -16.36 4.19
N ARG A 548 27.74 -16.79 4.95
CA ARG A 548 26.48 -17.35 4.45
C ARG A 548 25.28 -16.60 5.04
N MET A 549 25.25 -15.31 4.79
CA MET A 549 24.28 -14.36 5.33
C MET A 549 23.07 -14.27 4.40
N ILE A 550 21.89 -14.60 4.90
CA ILE A 550 20.62 -14.39 4.21
C ILE A 550 19.71 -13.69 5.22
N GLU A 551 19.25 -12.50 4.86
CA GLU A 551 18.37 -11.70 5.72
C GLU A 551 17.06 -12.45 5.99
N ARG A 552 16.62 -12.42 7.26
CA ARG A 552 15.40 -13.12 7.70
C ARG A 552 14.16 -12.28 7.54
N CYS A 553 14.31 -10.95 7.57
CA CYS A 553 13.20 -10.05 7.36
C CYS A 553 12.61 -10.19 5.95
N THR A 554 11.28 -10.32 5.89
CA THR A 554 10.53 -10.57 4.66
C THR A 554 10.12 -9.33 3.89
N TRP A 555 10.26 -8.12 4.45
CA TRP A 555 9.85 -6.85 3.86
C TRP A 555 11.01 -6.11 3.16
N PRO A 556 10.79 -5.34 2.09
CA PRO A 556 11.86 -4.54 1.48
C PRO A 556 12.35 -3.39 2.37
N GLN A 557 13.64 -3.07 2.32
CA GLN A 557 14.29 -1.95 3.03
C GLN A 557 14.17 -1.99 4.58
N CYS A 558 13.88 -3.15 5.17
CA CYS A 558 13.84 -3.30 6.63
C CYS A 558 15.21 -3.51 7.30
N ASN A 559 16.27 -3.76 6.53
CA ASN A 559 17.63 -3.89 7.06
C ASN A 559 18.23 -2.47 7.24
N HIS A 560 18.62 -2.11 8.46
CA HIS A 560 19.05 -0.75 8.79
C HIS A 560 20.39 -0.30 8.14
N SER A 561 21.08 -1.20 7.42
CA SER A 561 22.29 -0.88 6.66
C SER A 561 22.05 -0.82 5.14
N CYS A 562 20.78 -0.85 4.70
CA CYS A 562 20.44 -0.67 3.29
C CYS A 562 20.90 0.68 2.72
N PRO A 563 21.25 0.75 1.43
CA PRO A 563 21.42 2.03 0.75
C PRO A 563 20.08 2.77 0.72
N LYS A 564 20.13 4.10 0.86
CA LYS A 564 18.97 4.98 0.71
C LYS A 564 18.32 4.79 -0.67
N LEU A 565 17.02 5.06 -0.73
CA LEU A 565 16.31 5.10 -2.00
C LEU A 565 16.49 6.47 -2.65
N HIS A 566 16.35 6.52 -3.96
CA HIS A 566 16.28 7.76 -4.72
C HIS A 566 14.88 7.91 -5.32
N ASN A 567 14.37 9.13 -5.31
CA ASN A 567 13.16 9.49 -6.02
C ASN A 567 13.37 9.26 -7.54
N PRO A 568 12.54 8.45 -8.23
CA PRO A 568 12.73 8.17 -9.65
C PRO A 568 12.45 9.38 -10.57
N PHE A 569 11.87 10.46 -10.04
CA PHE A 569 11.55 11.68 -10.76
C PHE A 569 12.49 12.85 -10.43
N THR A 570 12.90 13.02 -9.16
CA THR A 570 13.79 14.13 -8.74
C THR A 570 15.25 13.71 -8.51
N GLY A 571 15.53 12.42 -8.33
CA GLY A 571 16.85 11.89 -7.99
C GLY A 571 17.27 12.08 -6.52
N GLU A 572 16.47 12.77 -5.72
CA GLU A 572 16.76 13.08 -4.31
C GLU A 572 16.75 11.81 -3.44
N GLU A 573 17.59 11.78 -2.41
CA GLU A 573 17.60 10.71 -1.40
C GLU A 573 16.31 10.74 -0.55
N MET A 574 15.67 9.59 -0.35
CA MET A 574 14.45 9.45 0.46
C MET A 574 14.48 8.14 1.29
N ASP A 575 13.76 8.14 2.42
CA ASP A 575 13.43 6.90 3.14
C ASP A 575 12.45 6.01 2.32
N LEU A 576 12.36 4.70 2.58
CA LEU A 576 11.27 3.88 2.01
C LEU A 576 9.90 4.47 2.37
N ILE A 577 9.73 4.91 3.61
CA ILE A 577 8.49 5.54 4.11
C ILE A 577 8.15 6.80 3.32
N GLU A 578 9.14 7.53 2.81
CA GLU A 578 8.94 8.73 2.01
C GLU A 578 8.71 8.41 0.54
N LEU A 579 9.41 7.41 -0.01
CA LEU A 579 9.15 6.88 -1.34
C LEU A 579 7.72 6.30 -1.46
N LEU A 580 7.28 5.51 -0.48
CA LEU A 580 5.91 5.00 -0.42
C LEU A 580 4.87 6.13 -0.39
N LYS A 581 5.08 7.16 0.45
CA LYS A 581 4.24 8.36 0.46
C LYS A 581 4.26 9.10 -0.88
N SER A 582 5.41 9.18 -1.55
CA SER A 582 5.54 9.81 -2.87
C SER A 582 4.78 9.05 -3.98
N PHE A 583 4.57 7.75 -3.79
CA PHE A 583 3.70 6.90 -4.62
C PHE A 583 2.22 6.89 -4.18
N GLY A 584 1.80 7.85 -3.33
CA GLY A 584 0.41 7.96 -2.85
C GLY A 584 0.00 6.93 -1.80
N LEU A 585 0.95 6.22 -1.19
CA LEU A 585 0.70 5.22 -0.16
C LEU A 585 0.84 5.84 1.24
N ASP A 586 -0.28 6.26 1.82
CA ASP A 586 -0.36 6.69 3.22
C ASP A 586 0.19 5.59 4.16
N MET A 587 1.04 5.95 5.12
CA MET A 587 1.62 4.98 6.05
C MET A 587 0.61 4.36 7.01
N LYS A 588 -0.55 4.99 7.26
CA LYS A 588 -1.66 4.33 7.99
C LYS A 588 -2.31 3.26 7.11
N SER A 589 -2.43 3.51 5.81
CA SER A 589 -2.96 2.60 4.80
C SER A 589 -1.97 1.51 4.41
N VAL A 590 -0.66 1.76 4.44
CA VAL A 590 0.41 0.74 4.35
C VAL A 590 0.46 -0.08 5.64
N ALA A 591 0.42 0.53 6.82
CA ALA A 591 0.33 -0.20 8.08
C ALA A 591 -0.96 -1.03 8.19
N ASN A 592 -2.08 -0.52 7.66
CA ASN A 592 -3.31 -1.29 7.53
C ASN A 592 -3.19 -2.39 6.47
N ALA A 593 -2.55 -2.17 5.31
CA ALA A 593 -2.32 -3.21 4.31
C ALA A 593 -1.36 -4.31 4.80
N LEU A 594 -0.36 -3.94 5.61
CA LEU A 594 0.55 -4.84 6.33
C LEU A 594 -0.20 -5.61 7.43
N ALA A 595 -1.03 -4.94 8.21
CA ALA A 595 -1.91 -5.59 9.17
C ALA A 595 -2.87 -6.56 8.45
N LEU A 596 -3.47 -6.17 7.33
CA LEU A 596 -4.33 -6.97 6.45
C LEU A 596 -3.57 -8.01 5.60
N ALA A 597 -2.24 -8.03 5.65
CA ALA A 597 -1.41 -9.13 5.14
C ALA A 597 -1.19 -10.23 6.20
N GLY A 598 -1.40 -9.92 7.49
CA GLY A 598 -1.43 -10.89 8.59
C GLY A 598 -2.83 -11.19 9.16
N GLN A 599 -3.77 -10.27 9.05
CA GLN A 599 -5.13 -10.37 9.60
C GLN A 599 -6.03 -11.19 8.67
N CYS A 600 -6.13 -12.48 8.99
CA CYS A 600 -7.31 -13.27 8.67
C CYS A 600 -8.52 -12.73 9.47
N GLY A 601 -9.19 -11.69 8.94
CA GLY A 601 -10.50 -11.22 9.40
C GLY A 601 -10.68 -9.71 9.66
N LYS A 602 -11.73 -9.11 9.05
CA LYS A 602 -12.33 -7.81 9.39
C LYS A 602 -13.45 -8.01 10.43
N VAL A 603 -13.58 -7.09 11.38
CA VAL A 603 -14.75 -6.92 12.25
C VAL A 603 -15.16 -5.44 12.28
N TRP A 604 -16.45 -5.13 12.28
CA TRP A 604 -16.98 -3.76 12.37
C TRP A 604 -18.34 -3.71 13.06
N LEU A 605 -18.72 -2.52 13.54
CA LEU A 605 -19.94 -2.28 14.30
C LEU A 605 -20.92 -1.42 13.51
N THR A 606 -22.19 -1.80 13.53
CA THR A 606 -23.33 -0.99 13.07
C THR A 606 -24.40 -0.95 14.15
N VAL A 607 -25.45 -0.17 13.96
CA VAL A 607 -26.57 -0.02 14.89
C VAL A 607 -27.85 -0.48 14.22
N SER A 608 -28.54 -1.45 14.81
CA SER A 608 -29.75 -2.03 14.27
C SER A 608 -30.82 -0.98 14.00
N SER A 609 -31.36 -0.96 12.79
CA SER A 609 -32.52 -0.13 12.47
C SER A 609 -33.81 -0.63 13.13
N LEU A 610 -33.82 -1.86 13.68
CA LEU A 610 -34.97 -2.43 14.37
C LEU A 610 -35.11 -1.95 15.83
N TRP A 611 -36.29 -2.24 16.37
CA TRP A 611 -36.74 -1.88 17.71
C TRP A 611 -37.22 -3.14 18.44
N ARG A 612 -36.71 -3.39 19.66
CA ARG A 612 -37.14 -4.55 20.47
C ARG A 612 -38.23 -4.15 21.47
N PRO A 613 -39.41 -4.81 21.50
CA PRO A 613 -40.42 -4.54 22.52
C PRO A 613 -39.96 -5.02 23.90
N ILE A 614 -40.25 -4.25 24.95
CA ILE A 614 -40.06 -4.71 26.33
C ILE A 614 -41.28 -5.56 26.72
N ALA A 615 -41.06 -6.80 27.14
CA ALA A 615 -42.13 -7.68 27.60
C ALA A 615 -42.91 -7.03 28.77
N ALA A 616 -44.24 -7.18 28.76
CA ALA A 616 -45.16 -6.56 29.71
C ALA A 616 -45.19 -5.01 29.75
N SER A 617 -44.79 -4.31 28.67
CA SER A 617 -45.03 -2.86 28.57
C SER A 617 -45.22 -2.35 27.13
N ASP A 618 -45.79 -1.15 26.98
CA ASP A 618 -45.83 -0.40 25.71
C ASP A 618 -44.48 0.23 25.33
N LYS A 619 -43.46 0.11 26.20
CA LYS A 619 -42.13 0.63 25.96
C LYS A 619 -41.35 -0.24 24.98
N VAL A 620 -40.43 0.41 24.29
CA VAL A 620 -39.57 -0.14 23.25
C VAL A 620 -38.14 0.15 23.66
N VAL A 621 -37.24 -0.83 23.50
CA VAL A 621 -35.80 -0.64 23.65
C VAL A 621 -35.29 0.06 22.40
N ASP A 622 -34.50 1.12 22.62
CA ASP A 622 -33.87 1.89 21.55
C ASP A 622 -32.83 1.04 20.79
N ALA A 623 -32.32 1.56 19.68
CA ALA A 623 -31.55 0.79 18.70
C ALA A 623 -30.39 -0.04 19.30
N GLU A 624 -30.28 -1.31 18.91
CA GLU A 624 -29.33 -2.31 19.45
C GLU A 624 -28.03 -2.39 18.62
N LEU A 625 -26.90 -2.69 19.26
CA LEU A 625 -25.60 -2.82 18.57
C LEU A 625 -25.58 -4.10 17.72
N GLU A 626 -25.06 -4.00 16.50
CA GLU A 626 -24.81 -5.14 15.61
C GLU A 626 -23.31 -5.29 15.31
N ILE A 627 -22.83 -6.53 15.41
CA ILE A 627 -21.44 -6.93 15.16
C ILE A 627 -21.40 -7.62 13.80
N ASN A 628 -20.53 -7.17 12.91
CA ASN A 628 -20.39 -7.70 11.55
C ASN A 628 -18.96 -8.20 11.34
N TRP A 629 -18.77 -9.29 10.59
CA TRP A 629 -17.44 -9.86 10.33
C TRP A 629 -17.28 -10.44 8.93
N GLU A 630 -16.02 -10.52 8.51
CA GLU A 630 -15.60 -11.09 7.23
C GLU A 630 -14.18 -11.67 7.32
N PHE A 631 -14.07 -12.99 7.19
CA PHE A 631 -12.84 -13.77 7.31
C PHE A 631 -12.31 -14.18 5.93
N ASP A 632 -11.95 -13.17 5.12
CA ASP A 632 -11.14 -13.40 3.92
C ASP A 632 -9.73 -13.80 4.33
N CYS A 633 -9.36 -15.05 4.04
CA CYS A 633 -8.13 -15.69 4.50
C CYS A 633 -7.61 -16.67 3.44
N LEU A 634 -6.28 -16.75 3.28
CA LEU A 634 -5.65 -17.59 2.25
C LEU A 634 -6.11 -19.06 2.32
N VAL A 635 -6.42 -19.61 1.14
CA VAL A 635 -6.95 -20.98 0.96
C VAL A 635 -6.02 -22.00 1.62
N GLY A 636 -6.54 -22.73 2.60
CA GLY A 636 -5.79 -23.68 3.43
C GLY A 636 -5.66 -23.27 4.91
N THR A 637 -5.99 -22.02 5.26
CA THR A 637 -6.05 -21.58 6.66
C THR A 637 -7.15 -22.33 7.43
N LYS A 638 -6.81 -22.98 8.55
CA LYS A 638 -7.79 -23.61 9.44
C LYS A 638 -8.46 -22.55 10.33
N PHE A 639 -9.79 -22.56 10.37
CA PHE A 639 -10.62 -21.66 11.18
C PHE A 639 -10.85 -22.19 12.62
N SER A 640 -9.80 -22.66 13.30
CA SER A 640 -9.89 -23.02 14.73
C SER A 640 -9.87 -21.77 15.62
N ASN A 641 -10.61 -21.80 16.73
CA ASN A 641 -10.51 -20.86 17.85
C ASN A 641 -10.62 -19.36 17.49
N ILE A 642 -11.55 -19.00 16.59
CA ILE A 642 -11.90 -17.60 16.33
C ILE A 642 -13.02 -17.17 17.29
N GLU A 643 -12.80 -16.07 18.00
CA GLU A 643 -13.78 -15.45 18.89
C GLU A 643 -13.95 -13.96 18.56
N ILE A 644 -15.15 -13.40 18.73
CA ILE A 644 -15.34 -11.93 18.78
C ILE A 644 -15.87 -11.55 20.17
N LYS A 645 -15.28 -10.51 20.76
CA LYS A 645 -15.62 -10.00 22.10
C LYS A 645 -16.07 -8.55 21.99
N ALA A 646 -17.22 -8.22 22.58
CA ALA A 646 -17.77 -6.87 22.57
C ALA A 646 -17.77 -6.23 23.96
N PHE A 647 -17.56 -4.92 24.01
CA PHE A 647 -17.37 -4.13 25.23
C PHE A 647 -18.15 -2.80 25.14
N THR A 648 -18.54 -2.29 26.31
CA THR A 648 -19.29 -1.05 26.56
C THR A 648 -18.44 0.05 27.20
N ALA A 649 -17.11 -0.08 27.09
CA ALA A 649 -16.08 0.91 27.35
C ALA A 649 -14.79 0.49 26.62
N ASP A 650 -13.79 1.37 26.50
CA ASP A 650 -12.48 1.02 25.94
C ASP A 650 -11.78 -0.04 26.82
N PRO A 651 -11.55 -1.28 26.32
CA PRO A 651 -10.94 -2.35 27.10
C PRO A 651 -9.44 -2.17 27.33
N LEU A 652 -8.79 -1.19 26.68
CA LEU A 652 -7.36 -0.89 26.82
C LEU A 652 -7.07 0.33 27.73
N ALA A 653 -8.06 1.18 28.01
CA ALA A 653 -7.88 2.44 28.74
C ALA A 653 -7.38 2.31 30.19
N THR A 654 -7.45 1.13 30.82
CA THR A 654 -6.98 0.90 32.19
C THR A 654 -5.90 -0.17 32.31
N HIS A 655 -4.64 0.27 32.41
CA HIS A 655 -3.43 -0.54 32.58
C HIS A 655 -3.40 -1.53 33.79
N ASN A 656 -4.47 -1.64 34.58
CA ASN A 656 -4.56 -2.55 35.73
C ASN A 656 -5.95 -3.18 35.98
N LYS A 657 -6.92 -3.03 35.05
CA LYS A 657 -8.20 -3.76 35.11
C LYS A 657 -8.65 -4.19 33.73
N MET A 658 -8.61 -5.50 33.47
CA MET A 658 -9.16 -6.07 32.24
C MET A 658 -10.70 -6.00 32.31
N ILE A 659 -11.31 -5.16 31.48
CA ILE A 659 -12.77 -5.03 31.40
C ILE A 659 -13.35 -6.37 30.90
N ARG A 660 -14.45 -6.83 31.51
CA ARG A 660 -15.14 -8.05 31.05
C ARG A 660 -15.95 -7.74 29.78
N PRO A 661 -15.92 -8.61 28.76
CA PRO A 661 -16.78 -8.45 27.60
C PRO A 661 -18.25 -8.69 27.99
N GLU A 662 -19.15 -7.86 27.47
CA GLU A 662 -20.61 -8.03 27.60
C GLU A 662 -21.12 -9.20 26.75
N LEU A 663 -20.42 -9.51 25.65
CA LEU A 663 -20.73 -10.60 24.74
C LEU A 663 -19.45 -11.24 24.20
N VAL A 664 -19.46 -12.57 24.12
CA VAL A 664 -18.42 -13.38 23.45
C VAL A 664 -19.11 -14.30 22.44
N LEU A 665 -18.66 -14.25 21.18
CA LEU A 665 -19.14 -15.08 20.09
C LEU A 665 -18.06 -16.10 19.72
N THR A 666 -18.34 -17.40 19.88
CA THR A 666 -17.33 -18.48 19.88
C THR A 666 -17.60 -19.61 18.86
N THR A 667 -18.44 -19.38 17.84
CA THR A 667 -18.79 -20.41 16.82
C THR A 667 -18.77 -19.83 15.39
N LEU A 668 -17.90 -18.85 15.16
CA LEU A 668 -17.96 -17.97 13.99
C LEU A 668 -17.42 -18.63 12.70
N TRP A 669 -16.58 -19.66 12.81
CA TRP A 669 -15.95 -20.36 11.69
C TRP A 669 -16.92 -21.07 10.72
N GLN A 670 -18.18 -21.25 11.12
CA GLN A 670 -19.21 -21.87 10.26
C GLN A 670 -19.66 -20.93 9.13
N ASN A 671 -19.54 -19.61 9.32
CA ASN A 671 -19.91 -18.59 8.34
C ASN A 671 -18.77 -17.56 8.22
N PRO A 672 -17.92 -17.63 7.18
CA PRO A 672 -16.77 -16.74 7.05
C PRO A 672 -17.18 -15.27 6.92
N ARG A 673 -18.39 -14.99 6.42
CA ARG A 673 -19.01 -13.66 6.44
C ARG A 673 -20.32 -13.75 7.22
N GLY A 674 -20.60 -12.78 8.10
CA GLY A 674 -21.80 -12.82 8.91
C GLY A 674 -22.00 -11.60 9.80
N TYR A 675 -23.09 -11.64 10.57
CA TYR A 675 -23.42 -10.62 11.56
C TYR A 675 -24.11 -11.24 12.78
N PHE A 676 -24.13 -10.51 13.89
CA PHE A 676 -24.87 -10.85 15.10
C PHE A 676 -25.47 -9.57 15.71
N ARG A 677 -26.80 -9.55 15.86
CA ARG A 677 -27.50 -8.50 16.61
C ARG A 677 -27.41 -8.80 18.10
N THR A 678 -26.84 -7.88 18.85
CA THR A 678 -26.69 -8.00 20.30
C THR A 678 -27.96 -7.54 21.03
N ASN A 679 -27.99 -7.78 22.34
CA ASN A 679 -28.93 -7.17 23.28
C ASN A 679 -28.39 -5.85 23.89
N ILE A 680 -27.23 -5.35 23.44
CA ILE A 680 -26.58 -4.15 23.94
C ILE A 680 -27.28 -2.94 23.31
N THR A 681 -27.87 -2.08 24.13
CA THR A 681 -28.58 -0.87 23.68
C THR A 681 -27.59 0.26 23.40
N VAL A 682 -27.68 0.87 22.21
CA VAL A 682 -26.85 2.04 21.84
C VAL A 682 -27.53 3.34 22.24
N GLY A 683 -28.85 3.44 22.09
CA GLY A 683 -29.62 4.62 22.50
C GLY A 683 -29.18 5.90 21.79
N ARG A 684 -29.06 7.00 22.56
CA ARG A 684 -28.51 8.30 22.14
C ARG A 684 -27.28 8.63 23.02
N PRO A 685 -26.10 8.06 22.73
CA PRO A 685 -24.90 8.29 23.52
C PRO A 685 -24.34 9.70 23.25
N PRO A 686 -23.63 10.31 24.23
CA PRO A 686 -23.02 11.62 24.04
C PRO A 686 -21.94 11.57 22.96
N LEU A 687 -21.83 12.62 22.16
CA LEU A 687 -20.91 12.69 21.03
C LEU A 687 -19.47 13.04 21.50
N PRO A 688 -18.50 12.13 21.36
CA PRO A 688 -17.14 12.28 21.90
C PRO A 688 -16.35 13.39 21.20
N GLY A 689 -15.18 13.75 21.74
CA GLY A 689 -14.31 14.77 21.14
C GLY A 689 -14.86 16.21 21.19
N GLY A 690 -15.84 16.49 22.04
CA GLY A 690 -16.48 17.81 22.19
C GLY A 690 -17.70 18.04 21.28
N TRP A 691 -18.05 17.08 20.43
CA TRP A 691 -19.12 17.21 19.43
C TRP A 691 -20.55 17.11 20.00
N ASP A 692 -20.70 16.88 21.31
CA ASP A 692 -21.98 16.90 22.03
C ASP A 692 -22.54 18.34 22.21
N THR A 693 -21.66 19.34 22.16
CA THR A 693 -22.00 20.75 22.35
C THR A 693 -21.81 21.55 21.06
N LYS A 694 -22.88 22.16 20.55
CA LYS A 694 -22.89 22.88 19.26
C LYS A 694 -22.06 24.17 19.23
N ASP A 695 -21.67 24.66 20.42
CA ASP A 695 -20.88 25.89 20.64
C ASP A 695 -19.52 25.62 21.32
N GLY A 696 -19.13 24.34 21.44
CA GLY A 696 -17.94 23.90 22.17
C GLY A 696 -16.65 23.82 21.34
N ALA A 697 -15.52 23.64 22.03
CA ALA A 697 -14.23 23.37 21.38
C ALA A 697 -14.17 21.91 20.88
N THR A 698 -14.42 21.71 19.60
CA THR A 698 -14.47 20.39 18.94
C THR A 698 -13.10 19.91 18.46
N LEU A 699 -12.76 18.65 18.70
CA LEU A 699 -11.53 18.02 18.19
C LEU A 699 -11.73 17.42 16.78
N PRO A 700 -10.84 17.71 15.81
CA PRO A 700 -10.87 17.05 14.50
C PRO A 700 -10.47 15.56 14.61
N GLY A 701 -10.66 14.82 13.52
CA GLY A 701 -10.38 13.40 13.42
C GLY A 701 -11.56 12.51 13.84
N SER A 702 -11.32 11.19 13.80
CA SER A 702 -12.26 10.15 14.20
C SER A 702 -12.25 9.92 15.70
N HIS A 703 -13.44 9.81 16.32
CA HIS A 703 -13.57 9.50 17.76
C HIS A 703 -14.42 8.25 17.97
N CYS A 704 -14.00 7.37 18.89
CA CYS A 704 -14.79 6.21 19.32
C CYS A 704 -15.89 6.64 20.28
N LEU A 705 -17.09 6.08 20.09
CA LEU A 705 -18.09 5.88 21.14
C LEU A 705 -17.67 4.67 22.00
N ASP A 706 -18.29 4.51 23.17
CA ASP A 706 -17.95 3.46 24.15
C ASP A 706 -18.23 2.00 23.70
N TYR A 707 -18.65 1.78 22.45
CA TYR A 707 -18.96 0.46 21.91
C TYR A 707 -17.78 -0.07 21.10
N TYR A 708 -17.14 -1.14 21.59
CA TYR A 708 -15.96 -1.77 21.00
C TYR A 708 -16.22 -3.23 20.64
N ALA A 709 -15.55 -3.72 19.59
CA ALA A 709 -15.47 -5.14 19.26
C ALA A 709 -14.04 -5.55 18.92
N ILE A 710 -13.63 -6.73 19.38
CA ILE A 710 -12.28 -7.27 19.19
C ILE A 710 -12.38 -8.68 18.62
N LEU A 711 -11.69 -8.91 17.51
CA LEU A 711 -11.46 -10.21 16.91
C LEU A 711 -10.25 -10.87 17.57
N TYR A 712 -10.46 -12.06 18.14
CA TYR A 712 -9.43 -12.93 18.69
C TYR A 712 -9.30 -14.20 17.84
N LYS A 713 -8.07 -14.72 17.77
CA LYS A 713 -7.76 -16.04 17.21
C LYS A 713 -6.74 -16.74 18.08
N ASP A 714 -7.03 -17.99 18.47
CA ASP A 714 -6.15 -18.81 19.33
C ASP A 714 -5.72 -18.07 20.62
N GLY A 715 -6.61 -17.22 21.16
CA GLY A 715 -6.38 -16.36 22.33
C GLY A 715 -5.65 -15.03 22.05
N HIS A 716 -5.05 -14.84 20.88
CA HIS A 716 -4.38 -13.61 20.48
C HIS A 716 -5.37 -12.60 19.87
N MET A 717 -5.20 -11.31 20.20
CA MET A 717 -5.92 -10.22 19.56
C MET A 717 -5.44 -10.05 18.11
N LEU A 718 -6.33 -10.17 17.13
CA LEU A 718 -6.02 -9.88 15.72
C LEU A 718 -6.33 -8.43 15.35
N SER A 719 -7.52 -7.94 15.71
CA SER A 719 -8.03 -6.64 15.30
C SER A 719 -9.03 -6.09 16.31
N MET A 720 -9.05 -4.76 16.48
CA MET A 720 -9.98 -4.03 17.34
C MET A 720 -10.67 -2.93 16.54
N THR A 721 -11.96 -2.76 16.78
CA THR A 721 -12.81 -1.72 16.17
C THR A 721 -13.72 -1.10 17.22
N CYS A 722 -14.28 0.06 16.93
CA CYS A 722 -15.26 0.76 17.76
C CYS A 722 -16.33 1.41 16.87
N LEU A 723 -17.49 1.75 17.43
CA LEU A 723 -18.49 2.56 16.74
C LEU A 723 -18.00 4.02 16.71
N GLN A 724 -17.93 4.66 15.55
CA GLN A 724 -17.20 5.92 15.37
C GLN A 724 -18.05 7.09 14.87
N ILE A 725 -17.60 8.30 15.20
CA ILE A 725 -17.97 9.54 14.50
C ILE A 725 -16.82 10.00 13.60
N TRP A 726 -17.15 10.59 12.46
CA TRP A 726 -16.21 11.09 11.44
C TRP A 726 -16.47 12.56 11.10
N PRO A 727 -16.38 13.49 12.08
CA PRO A 727 -16.88 14.85 11.92
C PRO A 727 -16.10 15.72 10.91
N THR A 728 -14.82 15.46 10.66
CA THR A 728 -13.95 16.28 9.78
C THR A 728 -13.30 15.50 8.64
N TRP A 729 -13.93 14.39 8.20
CA TRP A 729 -13.22 13.40 7.38
C TRP A 729 -12.76 13.87 6.00
N MET A 730 -13.46 14.80 5.35
CA MET A 730 -13.08 15.26 4.01
C MET A 730 -11.80 16.11 4.10
N TYR A 731 -11.75 17.01 5.07
CA TYR A 731 -10.63 17.90 5.30
C TYR A 731 -9.46 17.20 5.99
N ASP A 732 -9.68 16.21 6.85
CA ASP A 732 -8.62 15.37 7.41
C ASP A 732 -7.85 14.65 6.29
N SER A 733 -8.58 14.05 5.34
CA SER A 733 -8.03 13.39 4.14
C SER A 733 -7.68 14.35 2.99
N ARG A 734 -7.63 15.68 3.20
CA ARG A 734 -7.47 16.68 2.11
C ARG A 734 -6.27 16.48 1.18
N ARG A 735 -5.15 15.97 1.72
CA ARG A 735 -3.95 15.65 0.92
C ARG A 735 -4.15 14.43 0.00
N GLU A 736 -5.03 13.53 0.40
CA GLU A 736 -5.34 12.30 -0.32
C GLU A 736 -6.40 12.58 -1.39
N ILE A 737 -7.54 13.17 -1.00
CA ILE A 737 -8.73 13.29 -1.87
C ILE A 737 -8.90 14.66 -2.55
N GLY A 738 -8.04 15.64 -2.26
CA GLY A 738 -8.23 17.03 -2.69
C GLY A 738 -8.35 17.24 -4.20
N MET A 739 -7.66 16.42 -5.00
CA MET A 739 -7.69 16.50 -6.47
C MET A 739 -8.93 15.86 -7.11
N LEU A 740 -9.84 15.24 -6.34
CA LEU A 740 -11.05 14.63 -6.87
C LEU A 740 -12.16 15.68 -7.11
N PRO A 741 -12.74 15.73 -8.33
CA PRO A 741 -13.99 16.46 -8.59
C PRO A 741 -15.13 16.01 -7.69
N ILE A 742 -15.98 16.94 -7.26
CA ILE A 742 -17.12 16.66 -6.35
C ILE A 742 -18.08 15.60 -6.92
N GLY A 743 -18.33 15.58 -8.23
CA GLY A 743 -19.13 14.57 -8.92
C GLY A 743 -18.46 13.19 -9.08
N SER A 744 -17.18 13.06 -8.72
CA SER A 744 -16.43 11.80 -8.77
C SER A 744 -16.36 11.07 -7.42
N LEU A 745 -16.52 11.79 -6.30
CA LEU A 745 -16.47 11.24 -4.94
C LEU A 745 -17.65 10.30 -4.69
N MET A 746 -17.43 9.25 -3.91
CA MET A 746 -18.49 8.54 -3.20
C MET A 746 -18.85 9.34 -1.94
N ILE A 747 -20.11 9.76 -1.79
CA ILE A 747 -20.57 10.66 -0.72
C ILE A 747 -21.69 10.00 0.09
N PRO A 748 -21.54 9.84 1.43
CA PRO A 748 -22.57 9.23 2.26
C PRO A 748 -23.69 10.23 2.57
N GLY A 749 -24.93 9.80 2.42
CA GLY A 749 -26.14 10.61 2.50
C GLY A 749 -27.30 9.93 3.23
N THR A 750 -28.30 10.72 3.60
CA THR A 750 -29.54 10.25 4.24
C THR A 750 -30.77 10.58 3.38
N HIS A 751 -31.69 9.63 3.23
CA HIS A 751 -33.00 9.86 2.59
C HIS A 751 -33.94 10.58 3.57
N ASN A 752 -34.61 11.63 3.08
CA ASN A 752 -35.47 12.56 3.83
C ASN A 752 -34.83 12.96 5.17
N SER A 753 -33.65 13.58 5.14
CA SER A 753 -32.76 13.77 6.31
C SER A 753 -33.41 14.45 7.51
N GLY A 754 -34.46 15.25 7.29
CA GLY A 754 -35.26 15.91 8.33
C GLY A 754 -36.32 15.05 9.02
N CYS A 755 -36.56 13.82 8.56
CA CYS A 755 -37.65 12.95 9.02
C CYS A 755 -37.20 12.04 10.18
N TYR A 756 -36.82 12.68 11.29
CA TYR A 756 -36.42 12.07 12.57
C TYR A 756 -37.36 12.50 13.71
N LYS A 757 -37.24 11.85 14.88
CA LYS A 757 -38.10 12.09 16.05
C LYS A 757 -37.43 12.94 17.13
N HIS A 758 -38.12 14.03 17.46
CA HIS A 758 -37.82 14.93 18.59
C HIS A 758 -38.28 14.29 19.91
N GLY A 759 -37.39 14.20 20.90
CA GLY A 759 -37.67 13.66 22.24
C GLY A 759 -37.54 12.14 22.40
N ASP A 760 -37.79 11.69 23.64
CA ASP A 760 -37.60 10.31 24.10
C ASP A 760 -38.75 9.36 23.66
N LEU A 761 -38.46 8.06 23.56
CA LEU A 761 -39.04 7.18 22.55
C LEU A 761 -40.02 6.11 23.06
N THR A 762 -40.37 6.08 24.35
CA THR A 762 -40.99 4.92 25.00
C THR A 762 -42.50 4.70 24.73
N ARG A 763 -43.02 4.98 23.53
CA ARG A 763 -44.41 4.67 23.13
C ARG A 763 -44.53 4.24 21.67
N ARG A 764 -45.27 3.16 21.44
CA ARG A 764 -45.71 2.71 20.11
C ARG A 764 -46.68 3.70 19.48
N ASP A 765 -46.40 4.11 18.25
CA ASP A 765 -47.38 4.71 17.34
C ASP A 765 -47.29 3.94 16.01
N ALA A 766 -48.41 3.36 15.58
CA ALA A 766 -48.47 2.55 14.37
C ALA A 766 -48.26 3.37 13.09
N PHE A 767 -48.56 4.68 13.12
CA PHE A 767 -48.44 5.56 11.96
C PHE A 767 -47.01 6.06 11.77
N GLN A 768 -46.27 6.33 12.87
CA GLN A 768 -44.84 6.70 12.83
C GLN A 768 -43.94 5.65 12.15
N ARG A 769 -44.39 4.39 12.08
CA ARG A 769 -43.67 3.24 11.50
C ARG A 769 -43.39 3.35 9.99
N TYR A 770 -44.03 4.29 9.31
CA TYR A 770 -43.83 4.60 7.87
C TYR A 770 -43.59 6.11 7.60
N LEU A 771 -43.16 6.89 8.60
CA LEU A 771 -42.95 8.35 8.47
C LEU A 771 -41.53 8.82 8.81
N LEU A 772 -40.80 8.03 9.59
CA LEU A 772 -39.45 8.35 10.02
C LEU A 772 -38.47 7.53 9.18
N THR A 773 -37.48 8.22 8.61
CA THR A 773 -36.39 7.60 7.83
C THR A 773 -35.07 7.63 8.59
N GLN A 774 -34.93 8.49 9.62
CA GLN A 774 -33.69 8.64 10.39
C GLN A 774 -33.92 8.62 11.90
N ASP A 775 -32.95 8.09 12.65
CA ASP A 775 -32.95 8.02 14.12
C ASP A 775 -32.27 9.21 14.83
N ARG A 776 -31.60 10.06 14.04
CA ARG A 776 -30.70 11.12 14.51
C ARG A 776 -31.09 12.46 13.90
N ASP A 777 -30.85 13.55 14.62
CA ASP A 777 -30.98 14.90 14.06
C ASP A 777 -29.88 15.20 13.02
N VAL A 778 -30.00 16.33 12.30
CA VAL A 778 -29.08 16.64 11.20
C VAL A 778 -27.68 16.93 11.73
N TRP A 779 -27.54 17.59 12.88
CA TRP A 779 -26.26 17.74 13.58
C TRP A 779 -25.56 16.38 13.76
N THR A 780 -26.27 15.40 14.35
CA THR A 780 -25.70 14.09 14.66
C THR A 780 -25.42 13.28 13.39
N GLN A 781 -26.25 13.41 12.34
CA GLN A 781 -25.96 12.84 11.01
C GLN A 781 -24.63 13.38 10.45
N LEU A 782 -24.44 14.70 10.46
CA LEU A 782 -23.24 15.36 9.96
C LEU A 782 -22.00 15.01 10.81
N VAL A 783 -22.11 14.98 12.15
CA VAL A 783 -21.02 14.58 13.06
C VAL A 783 -20.60 13.12 12.84
N HIS A 784 -21.53 12.19 12.61
CA HIS A 784 -21.15 10.82 12.26
C HIS A 784 -20.40 10.70 10.93
N GLY A 785 -20.60 11.65 9.99
CA GLY A 785 -19.85 11.73 8.73
C GLY A 785 -20.72 11.86 7.47
N ILE A 786 -22.04 12.00 7.58
CA ILE A 786 -22.94 12.27 6.44
C ILE A 786 -22.59 13.63 5.81
N ARG A 787 -22.63 13.73 4.47
CA ARG A 787 -22.31 14.96 3.73
C ARG A 787 -23.37 15.37 2.70
N TYR A 788 -24.36 14.51 2.46
CA TYR A 788 -25.52 14.80 1.61
C TYR A 788 -26.83 14.70 2.39
N LEU A 789 -27.71 15.70 2.20
CA LEU A 789 -29.02 15.77 2.84
C LEU A 789 -30.13 15.90 1.79
N ASP A 790 -31.05 14.92 1.70
CA ASP A 790 -32.28 14.99 0.88
C ASP A 790 -33.38 15.69 1.68
N ILE A 791 -33.79 16.87 1.21
CA ILE A 791 -34.68 17.80 1.92
C ILE A 791 -35.93 18.06 1.09
N ARG A 792 -37.10 17.66 1.62
CA ARG A 792 -38.41 17.81 0.96
C ARG A 792 -39.27 18.82 1.73
N VAL A 793 -39.51 20.02 1.17
CA VAL A 793 -40.04 21.17 1.94
C VAL A 793 -41.53 21.43 1.68
N GLY A 794 -42.30 21.57 2.76
CA GLY A 794 -43.68 22.09 2.75
C GLY A 794 -43.78 23.52 3.31
N TYR A 795 -44.65 24.35 2.71
CA TYR A 795 -45.01 25.68 3.22
C TYR A 795 -46.40 25.67 3.86
N TYR A 796 -46.47 26.15 5.10
CA TYR A 796 -47.68 26.17 5.93
C TYR A 796 -47.98 27.61 6.41
N PRO A 797 -49.07 28.26 5.94
CA PRO A 797 -49.38 29.65 6.31
C PRO A 797 -49.66 29.85 7.81
N SER A 798 -50.37 28.90 8.43
CA SER A 798 -50.93 29.04 9.78
C SER A 798 -49.97 28.58 10.88
N ILE A 799 -49.61 29.51 11.77
CA ILE A 799 -48.96 29.20 13.05
C ILE A 799 -50.05 28.67 14.01
N PRO A 800 -49.84 27.57 14.78
CA PRO A 800 -50.88 26.95 15.61
C PRO A 800 -51.54 27.81 16.70
N ASN A 801 -51.04 29.02 16.97
CA ASN A 801 -51.60 30.00 17.92
C ASN A 801 -51.49 31.46 17.43
N GLY A 802 -51.27 31.69 16.12
CA GLY A 802 -51.05 33.04 15.56
C GLY A 802 -52.27 33.61 14.82
N THR A 803 -52.48 34.92 14.93
CA THR A 803 -53.46 35.66 14.11
C THR A 803 -53.05 35.68 12.65
N ALA A 804 -53.93 35.22 11.75
CA ALA A 804 -53.62 35.00 10.35
C ALA A 804 -53.86 36.25 9.49
N LEU A 805 -52.92 37.21 9.50
CA LEU A 805 -52.98 38.41 8.63
C LEU A 805 -51.67 38.75 7.85
N ASP A 806 -50.47 38.42 8.36
CA ASP A 806 -49.22 38.78 7.66
C ASP A 806 -48.76 37.73 6.63
N GLU A 807 -49.27 37.73 5.39
CA GLU A 807 -48.62 36.96 4.30
C GLU A 807 -47.27 37.55 3.87
N GLU A 808 -46.96 38.81 4.22
CA GLU A 808 -45.80 39.56 3.71
C GLU A 808 -44.45 39.24 4.38
N GLY A 809 -44.42 38.82 5.65
CA GLY A 809 -43.15 38.52 6.36
C GLY A 809 -42.36 37.29 5.85
N ASN A 810 -41.03 37.31 6.02
CA ASN A 810 -40.10 36.21 5.72
C ASN A 810 -39.88 35.29 6.94
N HIS A 811 -40.94 34.64 7.43
CA HIS A 811 -40.86 33.81 8.63
C HIS A 811 -40.48 32.35 8.31
N VAL A 812 -39.25 31.96 8.64
CA VAL A 812 -38.74 30.58 8.47
C VAL A 812 -39.64 29.50 9.09
N ASN A 813 -40.34 29.83 10.19
CA ASN A 813 -41.27 28.95 10.90
C ASN A 813 -42.46 28.42 10.05
N ARG A 814 -42.70 29.00 8.86
CA ARG A 814 -43.69 28.52 7.90
C ARG A 814 -43.18 27.37 7.01
N PHE A 815 -41.87 27.16 6.96
CA PHE A 815 -41.22 26.10 6.18
C PHE A 815 -40.87 24.90 7.06
N TRP A 816 -41.23 23.70 6.60
CA TRP A 816 -41.04 22.44 7.31
C TRP A 816 -40.54 21.37 6.35
N VAL A 817 -39.81 20.38 6.86
CA VAL A 817 -39.49 19.15 6.12
C VAL A 817 -40.61 18.13 6.32
N ASN A 818 -40.97 17.49 5.21
CA ASN A 818 -42.05 16.53 5.12
C ASN A 818 -41.56 15.15 4.65
N HIS A 819 -42.21 14.10 5.14
CA HIS A 819 -42.28 12.83 4.43
C HIS A 819 -43.51 12.87 3.50
N ASP A 820 -43.27 13.05 2.19
CA ASP A 820 -44.26 13.44 1.19
C ASP A 820 -45.18 14.60 1.65
N VAL A 821 -46.44 14.34 1.97
CA VAL A 821 -47.42 15.38 2.37
C VAL A 821 -47.47 15.63 3.88
N ILE A 822 -46.74 14.84 4.68
CA ILE A 822 -46.85 14.82 6.14
C ILE A 822 -45.69 15.61 6.75
N ARG A 823 -46.04 16.64 7.52
CA ARG A 823 -45.13 17.62 8.14
C ARG A 823 -44.42 17.01 9.35
N ILE A 824 -43.08 16.97 9.36
CA ILE A 824 -42.29 16.34 10.44
C ILE A 824 -41.50 17.39 11.25
N THR A 825 -40.49 18.02 10.67
CA THR A 825 -39.49 18.85 11.37
C THR A 825 -39.50 20.30 10.86
N PRO A 826 -39.39 21.34 11.71
CA PRO A 826 -39.24 22.72 11.25
C PRO A 826 -37.94 22.88 10.45
N LEU A 827 -37.99 23.58 9.30
CA LEU A 827 -36.79 23.77 8.48
C LEU A 827 -35.71 24.62 9.20
N SER A 828 -36.12 25.46 10.15
CA SER A 828 -35.23 26.24 11.03
C SER A 828 -34.20 25.39 11.77
N GLU A 829 -34.60 24.22 12.28
CA GLU A 829 -33.68 23.35 13.03
C GLU A 829 -32.60 22.76 12.13
N ILE A 830 -32.96 22.43 10.88
CA ILE A 830 -32.04 21.84 9.90
C ILE A 830 -31.08 22.89 9.35
N ILE A 831 -31.56 24.11 9.09
CA ILE A 831 -30.72 25.25 8.73
C ILE A 831 -29.72 25.54 9.85
N LYS A 832 -30.17 25.59 11.10
CA LYS A 832 -29.32 25.77 12.28
C LYS A 832 -28.30 24.65 12.47
N ASP A 833 -28.72 23.39 12.33
CA ASP A 833 -27.81 22.24 12.46
C ASP A 833 -26.70 22.26 11.40
N VAL A 834 -27.03 22.57 10.13
CA VAL A 834 -26.03 22.72 9.06
C VAL A 834 -25.13 23.92 9.31
N ARG A 835 -25.68 25.07 9.75
CA ARG A 835 -24.93 26.29 10.09
C ARG A 835 -23.90 26.02 11.18
N ASN A 836 -24.35 25.54 12.34
CA ASN A 836 -23.48 25.21 13.48
C ASN A 836 -22.44 24.15 13.09
N PHE A 837 -22.83 23.12 12.32
CA PHE A 837 -21.86 22.10 11.87
C PHE A 837 -20.79 22.70 10.98
N LEU A 838 -21.15 23.59 10.04
CA LEU A 838 -20.16 24.27 9.20
C LEU A 838 -19.28 25.23 10.00
N ASP A 839 -19.76 25.86 11.07
CA ASP A 839 -18.92 26.73 11.91
C ASP A 839 -17.90 25.92 12.76
N ALA A 840 -18.28 24.73 13.24
CA ALA A 840 -17.38 23.82 13.97
C ALA A 840 -16.43 23.03 13.04
N ALA A 841 -16.98 22.32 12.04
CA ALA A 841 -16.25 21.45 11.13
C ALA A 841 -15.56 22.22 9.99
N ARG A 842 -14.50 22.96 10.34
CA ARG A 842 -13.69 23.74 9.40
C ARG A 842 -13.17 22.85 8.27
N GLY A 843 -13.49 23.23 7.04
CA GLY A 843 -13.08 22.53 5.82
C GLY A 843 -14.03 21.43 5.33
N GLU A 844 -15.06 21.01 6.08
CA GLU A 844 -16.03 20.06 5.53
C GLU A 844 -16.94 20.71 4.49
N VAL A 845 -17.34 19.94 3.47
CA VAL A 845 -18.24 20.36 2.39
C VAL A 845 -19.56 19.62 2.53
N VAL A 846 -20.67 20.36 2.62
CA VAL A 846 -22.03 19.79 2.79
C VAL A 846 -22.88 20.07 1.55
N ILE A 847 -23.71 19.10 1.15
CA ILE A 847 -24.66 19.19 0.05
C ILE A 847 -26.08 19.13 0.62
N MET A 848 -26.87 20.19 0.41
CA MET A 848 -28.30 20.22 0.69
C MET A 848 -29.06 20.12 -0.63
N ASP A 849 -29.76 19.01 -0.86
CA ASP A 849 -30.66 18.86 -2.02
C ASP A 849 -32.10 19.19 -1.60
N PHE A 850 -32.57 20.38 -1.97
CA PHE A 850 -33.97 20.79 -1.85
C PHE A 850 -34.80 20.14 -2.97
N HIS A 851 -34.88 18.81 -2.90
CA HIS A 851 -35.23 17.95 -4.03
C HIS A 851 -36.70 18.11 -4.48
N ARG A 852 -37.63 18.21 -3.53
CA ARG A 852 -39.08 18.28 -3.78
C ARG A 852 -39.76 19.28 -2.87
N PHE A 853 -40.84 19.87 -3.38
CA PHE A 853 -41.66 20.86 -2.69
C PHE A 853 -43.12 20.36 -2.51
N PRO A 854 -43.35 19.25 -1.78
CA PRO A 854 -44.58 18.46 -1.87
C PRO A 854 -45.85 19.15 -1.33
N VAL A 855 -45.75 20.26 -0.58
CA VAL A 855 -46.92 20.97 -0.03
C VAL A 855 -46.75 22.49 -0.14
N GLY A 856 -47.70 23.15 -0.78
CA GLY A 856 -47.87 24.61 -0.67
C GLY A 856 -47.03 25.49 -1.61
N PHE A 857 -46.27 24.92 -2.54
CA PHE A 857 -45.43 25.65 -3.50
C PHE A 857 -46.01 25.74 -4.92
N GLU A 858 -46.86 24.79 -5.33
CA GLU A 858 -47.46 24.71 -6.66
C GLU A 858 -48.13 26.04 -7.08
N GLY A 859 -47.68 26.59 -8.22
CA GLY A 859 -48.17 27.87 -8.76
C GLY A 859 -47.83 29.12 -7.92
N ARG A 860 -46.88 29.05 -6.97
CA ARG A 860 -46.60 30.12 -6.00
C ARG A 860 -45.11 30.45 -5.89
N SER A 861 -44.48 30.87 -7.00
CA SER A 861 -43.05 31.23 -7.10
C SER A 861 -42.52 32.16 -6.00
N ASN A 862 -43.35 33.07 -5.47
CA ASN A 862 -42.98 33.92 -4.32
C ASN A 862 -42.53 33.10 -3.09
N ARG A 863 -43.16 31.94 -2.82
CA ARG A 863 -42.80 31.07 -1.68
C ARG A 863 -41.41 30.44 -1.83
N HIS A 864 -40.97 30.17 -3.07
CA HIS A 864 -39.58 29.78 -3.35
C HIS A 864 -38.62 30.95 -3.10
N ARG A 865 -38.92 32.14 -3.61
CA ARG A 865 -38.08 33.34 -3.41
C ARG A 865 -37.95 33.71 -1.92
N LYS A 866 -38.99 33.53 -1.12
CA LYS A 866 -38.94 33.66 0.36
C LYS A 866 -38.01 32.63 1.02
N LEU A 867 -38.07 31.37 0.62
CA LEU A 867 -37.16 30.33 1.11
C LEU A 867 -35.70 30.66 0.73
N ILE A 868 -35.47 31.13 -0.49
CA ILE A 868 -34.14 31.47 -1.01
C ILE A 868 -33.56 32.70 -0.30
N ALA A 869 -34.36 33.71 0.00
CA ALA A 869 -33.93 34.85 0.83
C ALA A 869 -33.45 34.40 2.22
N ILE A 870 -34.14 33.44 2.85
CA ILE A 870 -33.71 32.86 4.14
C ILE A 870 -32.40 32.06 3.97
N LEU A 871 -32.28 31.21 2.95
CA LEU A 871 -31.06 30.43 2.72
C LEU A 871 -29.85 31.33 2.40
N HIS A 872 -30.03 32.42 1.65
CA HIS A 872 -28.98 33.40 1.40
C HIS A 872 -28.56 34.10 2.69
N GLN A 873 -29.51 34.61 3.46
CA GLN A 873 -29.26 35.32 4.73
C GLN A 873 -28.41 34.49 5.72
N GLU A 874 -28.63 33.18 5.80
CA GLU A 874 -27.93 32.30 6.73
C GLU A 874 -26.57 31.78 6.19
N PHE A 875 -26.40 31.69 4.86
CA PHE A 875 -25.30 30.95 4.24
C PHE A 875 -24.49 31.66 3.13
N GLU A 876 -24.80 32.90 2.72
CA GLU A 876 -24.12 33.64 1.63
C GLU A 876 -22.59 33.51 1.62
N GLY A 877 -21.95 33.70 2.79
CA GLY A 877 -20.50 33.55 2.95
C GLY A 877 -19.95 32.15 2.62
N LEU A 878 -20.76 31.11 2.80
CA LEU A 878 -20.38 29.69 2.69
C LEU A 878 -20.84 29.01 1.38
N ILE A 879 -21.80 29.58 0.66
CA ILE A 879 -22.36 28.98 -0.57
C ILE A 879 -21.31 28.94 -1.70
N LEU A 880 -21.10 27.74 -2.27
CA LEU A 880 -20.36 27.50 -3.49
C LEU A 880 -21.29 27.65 -4.70
N LYS A 881 -20.99 28.55 -5.63
CA LYS A 881 -21.75 28.70 -6.88
C LYS A 881 -21.48 27.52 -7.84
N PRO A 882 -22.34 27.23 -8.82
CA PRO A 882 -22.10 26.18 -9.81
C PRO A 882 -20.97 26.61 -10.77
N ASP A 883 -19.78 26.08 -10.58
CA ASP A 883 -18.69 26.17 -11.55
C ASP A 883 -18.64 24.95 -12.47
N ARG A 884 -18.09 25.13 -13.68
CA ARG A 884 -17.90 24.06 -14.67
C ARG A 884 -16.75 23.11 -14.29
N GLY A 885 -15.72 23.61 -13.60
CA GLY A 885 -14.59 22.83 -13.08
C GLY A 885 -14.04 21.82 -14.09
N VAL A 886 -13.97 20.55 -13.68
CA VAL A 886 -13.74 19.43 -14.60
C VAL A 886 -15.03 19.10 -15.35
N GLU A 887 -14.95 19.07 -16.69
CA GLU A 887 -16.11 18.91 -17.58
C GLU A 887 -16.99 17.69 -17.19
N GLY A 888 -18.25 17.97 -16.83
CA GLY A 888 -19.24 16.96 -16.43
C GLY A 888 -19.05 16.38 -15.02
N LEU A 889 -18.04 16.83 -14.25
CA LEU A 889 -17.76 16.37 -12.88
C LEU A 889 -17.66 17.49 -11.84
N GLY A 890 -17.57 18.76 -12.26
CA GLY A 890 -17.54 19.94 -11.39
C GLY A 890 -16.16 20.23 -10.79
N PRO A 891 -16.06 21.21 -9.87
CA PRO A 891 -14.81 21.58 -9.21
C PRO A 891 -14.26 20.45 -8.32
N THR A 892 -12.94 20.46 -8.10
CA THR A 892 -12.25 19.59 -7.15
C THR A 892 -12.43 20.08 -5.72
N LEU A 893 -12.21 19.21 -4.74
CA LEU A 893 -12.24 19.62 -3.32
C LEU A 893 -11.20 20.71 -3.00
N ASN A 894 -10.03 20.68 -3.66
CA ASN A 894 -9.02 21.74 -3.53
C ASN A 894 -9.56 23.10 -3.99
N ASP A 895 -10.26 23.16 -5.13
CA ASP A 895 -10.84 24.42 -5.63
C ASP A 895 -11.87 24.97 -4.61
N ILE A 896 -12.75 24.10 -4.13
CA ILE A 896 -13.78 24.42 -3.13
C ILE A 896 -13.15 24.95 -1.82
N TRP A 897 -12.07 24.32 -1.35
CA TRP A 897 -11.34 24.76 -0.16
C TRP A 897 -10.57 26.06 -0.37
N THR A 898 -10.02 26.31 -1.57
CA THR A 898 -9.32 27.55 -1.91
C THR A 898 -10.26 28.75 -1.97
N ASP A 899 -11.47 28.57 -2.51
CA ASP A 899 -12.53 29.59 -2.49
C ASP A 899 -13.11 29.85 -1.09
N GLY A 900 -12.77 29.02 -0.10
CA GLY A 900 -13.33 29.07 1.26
C GLY A 900 -14.80 28.68 1.35
N LYS A 901 -15.41 28.25 0.24
CA LYS A 901 -16.82 27.84 0.15
C LYS A 901 -17.00 26.40 0.58
N ARG A 902 -18.14 26.10 1.20
CA ARG A 902 -18.36 24.83 1.93
C ARG A 902 -19.79 24.29 1.91
N LEU A 903 -20.73 25.01 1.31
CA LEU A 903 -22.12 24.57 1.16
C LEU A 903 -22.55 24.56 -0.31
N ILE A 904 -23.04 23.42 -0.78
CA ILE A 904 -23.70 23.26 -2.08
C ILE A 904 -25.21 23.17 -1.83
N ILE A 905 -25.99 23.99 -2.54
CA ILE A 905 -27.46 24.00 -2.46
C ILE A 905 -28.01 23.62 -3.84
N CYS A 906 -28.45 22.37 -3.98
CA CYS A 906 -29.22 21.90 -5.14
C CYS A 906 -30.70 22.23 -4.93
N TYR A 907 -31.40 22.61 -6.00
CA TYR A 907 -32.79 23.06 -5.88
C TYR A 907 -33.68 22.48 -6.99
N GLY A 908 -34.80 21.84 -6.61
CA GLY A 908 -35.64 21.07 -7.53
C GLY A 908 -36.44 21.88 -8.57
N ASP A 909 -36.70 23.18 -8.33
CA ASP A 909 -37.45 24.03 -9.28
C ASP A 909 -36.50 24.72 -10.28
N LYS A 910 -36.63 24.36 -11.56
CA LYS A 910 -35.78 24.87 -12.65
C LYS A 910 -36.02 26.34 -13.01
N HIS A 911 -37.23 26.86 -12.84
CA HIS A 911 -37.50 28.27 -13.12
C HIS A 911 -36.81 29.14 -12.07
N ILE A 912 -36.85 28.68 -10.82
CA ILE A 912 -36.21 29.34 -9.69
C ILE A 912 -34.68 29.20 -9.73
N VAL A 913 -34.10 28.07 -10.18
CA VAL A 913 -32.64 28.00 -10.43
C VAL A 913 -32.20 29.04 -11.46
N ASN A 914 -32.99 29.28 -12.51
CA ASN A 914 -32.66 30.31 -13.51
C ASN A 914 -32.75 31.75 -12.97
N ASP A 915 -33.46 31.99 -11.85
CA ASP A 915 -33.53 33.31 -11.19
C ASP A 915 -32.27 33.62 -10.33
N TYR A 916 -31.46 32.61 -9.94
CA TYR A 916 -30.38 32.77 -8.94
C TYR A 916 -29.10 32.00 -9.31
N ASP A 917 -28.04 32.75 -9.65
CA ASP A 917 -26.76 32.23 -10.18
C ASP A 917 -25.96 31.31 -9.25
N TRP A 918 -26.34 31.21 -7.98
CA TRP A 918 -25.67 30.40 -6.95
C TRP A 918 -26.38 29.08 -6.63
N LEU A 919 -27.60 28.86 -7.14
CA LEU A 919 -28.31 27.60 -6.96
C LEU A 919 -27.79 26.54 -7.94
N TRP A 920 -27.51 25.34 -7.43
CA TRP A 920 -27.13 24.22 -8.29
C TRP A 920 -28.39 23.62 -8.96
N PRO A 921 -28.32 23.25 -10.26
CA PRO A 921 -29.46 22.67 -10.97
C PRO A 921 -30.00 21.39 -10.29
N PRO A 922 -31.25 20.99 -10.54
CA PRO A 922 -31.86 19.84 -9.88
C PRO A 922 -30.98 18.58 -9.96
N LEU A 923 -30.67 18.01 -8.80
CA LEU A 923 -29.84 16.83 -8.67
C LEU A 923 -30.61 15.58 -9.12
N THR A 924 -29.95 14.66 -9.83
CA THR A 924 -30.61 13.42 -10.29
C THR A 924 -30.59 12.38 -9.18
N GLN A 925 -31.73 12.13 -8.54
CA GLN A 925 -31.95 10.97 -7.67
C GLN A 925 -32.38 9.77 -8.55
N VAL A 926 -31.65 8.65 -8.52
CA VAL A 926 -32.10 7.36 -9.10
C VAL A 926 -32.77 6.53 -8.01
N TRP A 927 -34.03 6.16 -8.23
CA TRP A 927 -34.91 5.60 -7.21
C TRP A 927 -35.73 4.45 -7.80
N GLY A 928 -35.47 3.24 -7.33
CA GLY A 928 -36.03 2.03 -7.95
C GLY A 928 -37.52 1.83 -7.71
N ASN A 929 -38.09 2.41 -6.65
CA ASN A 929 -39.46 2.17 -6.21
C ASN A 929 -39.74 0.64 -6.04
N GLN A 930 -38.78 -0.05 -5.40
CA GLN A 930 -38.74 -1.51 -5.26
C GLN A 930 -39.12 -1.98 -3.86
N GLN A 931 -39.68 -3.18 -3.76
CA GLN A 931 -40.16 -3.78 -2.50
C GLN A 931 -39.26 -4.86 -1.93
N THR A 932 -38.41 -5.47 -2.74
CA THR A 932 -37.52 -6.58 -2.33
C THR A 932 -36.07 -6.20 -2.56
N VAL A 933 -35.17 -6.81 -1.78
CA VAL A 933 -33.73 -6.55 -1.83
C VAL A 933 -33.18 -6.86 -3.22
N GLU A 934 -33.65 -7.96 -3.81
CA GLU A 934 -33.26 -8.42 -5.14
C GLU A 934 -33.68 -7.43 -6.22
N GLY A 935 -34.94 -6.98 -6.22
CA GLY A 935 -35.45 -6.03 -7.21
C GLY A 935 -34.81 -4.65 -7.11
N LEU A 936 -34.46 -4.21 -5.89
CA LEU A 936 -33.64 -3.01 -5.68
C LEU A 936 -32.24 -3.19 -6.28
N PHE A 937 -31.60 -4.32 -6.02
CA PHE A 937 -30.22 -4.55 -6.44
C PHE A 937 -30.11 -4.75 -7.95
N GLU A 938 -31.06 -5.44 -8.59
CA GLU A 938 -31.17 -5.53 -10.05
C GLU A 938 -31.30 -4.14 -10.71
N TYR A 939 -32.09 -3.23 -10.11
CA TYR A 939 -32.24 -1.86 -10.59
C TYR A 939 -30.96 -1.03 -10.40
N LEU A 940 -30.31 -1.15 -9.24
CA LEU A 940 -29.06 -0.43 -8.95
C LEU A 940 -27.88 -0.95 -9.79
N ASP A 941 -27.82 -2.25 -10.08
CA ASP A 941 -26.86 -2.80 -11.05
C ASP A 941 -27.06 -2.20 -12.46
N GLU A 942 -28.30 -2.01 -12.96
CA GLU A 942 -28.51 -1.33 -14.26
C GLU A 942 -28.11 0.16 -14.24
N GLU A 943 -28.50 0.95 -13.23
CA GLU A 943 -28.24 2.40 -13.24
C GLU A 943 -26.79 2.76 -12.86
N ILE A 944 -26.12 1.99 -11.99
CA ILE A 944 -24.73 2.27 -11.56
C ILE A 944 -23.71 1.73 -12.56
N LEU A 945 -23.90 0.51 -13.09
CA LEU A 945 -22.93 -0.15 -13.97
C LEU A 945 -23.30 -0.07 -15.46
N GLY A 946 -24.51 0.42 -15.80
CA GLY A 946 -24.99 0.52 -17.16
C GLY A 946 -24.23 1.52 -18.04
N SER A 947 -24.09 1.19 -19.32
CA SER A 947 -23.41 2.04 -20.32
C SER A 947 -24.11 3.36 -20.64
N LYS A 948 -25.32 3.60 -20.08
CA LYS A 948 -26.17 4.78 -20.31
C LYS A 948 -25.87 5.96 -19.37
N ARG A 949 -24.64 6.11 -18.87
CA ARG A 949 -24.25 7.26 -18.03
C ARG A 949 -24.60 8.58 -18.75
N ARG A 950 -25.51 9.37 -18.17
CA ARG A 950 -26.19 10.51 -18.83
C ARG A 950 -25.26 11.72 -18.95
N LYS A 951 -24.36 11.72 -19.94
CA LYS A 951 -23.36 12.77 -20.22
C LYS A 951 -23.91 14.20 -20.48
N ASN A 952 -25.22 14.41 -20.39
CA ASN A 952 -25.91 15.67 -20.66
C ASN A 952 -26.63 16.23 -19.41
N SER A 953 -26.24 15.81 -18.19
CA SER A 953 -26.74 16.42 -16.96
C SER A 953 -26.14 17.82 -16.76
N GLN A 954 -26.95 18.80 -16.36
CA GLN A 954 -26.48 20.14 -15.99
C GLN A 954 -25.89 20.19 -14.57
N ASN A 955 -26.23 19.23 -13.72
CA ASN A 955 -25.59 19.05 -12.41
C ASN A 955 -24.65 17.82 -12.49
N PRO A 956 -23.35 17.95 -12.15
CA PRO A 956 -22.44 16.81 -12.09
C PRO A 956 -22.74 15.83 -10.94
N LEU A 957 -23.51 16.26 -9.94
CA LEU A 957 -23.93 15.45 -8.79
C LEU A 957 -25.16 14.60 -9.12
N TRP A 958 -25.19 13.39 -8.58
CA TRP A 958 -26.33 12.49 -8.65
C TRP A 958 -26.31 11.51 -7.47
N ALA A 959 -27.49 11.07 -7.03
CA ALA A 959 -27.66 10.24 -5.84
C ALA A 959 -28.34 8.91 -6.15
N VAL A 960 -27.78 7.83 -5.62
CA VAL A 960 -28.45 6.54 -5.47
C VAL A 960 -29.36 6.61 -4.25
N MET A 961 -30.65 6.39 -4.46
CA MET A 961 -31.63 6.24 -3.38
C MET A 961 -31.76 4.74 -3.07
N ALA A 962 -31.07 4.29 -2.02
CA ALA A 962 -30.86 2.87 -1.71
C ALA A 962 -31.90 2.29 -0.72
N GLU A 963 -33.02 2.98 -0.51
CA GLU A 963 -34.14 2.53 0.31
C GLU A 963 -35.20 1.71 -0.48
N LEU A 964 -35.90 0.79 0.21
CA LEU A 964 -37.07 0.11 -0.33
C LEU A 964 -38.33 0.97 -0.15
N THR A 965 -39.30 0.81 -1.04
CA THR A 965 -40.53 1.61 -1.08
C THR A 965 -41.75 0.79 -0.67
N PRO A 966 -42.53 1.21 0.35
CA PRO A 966 -43.80 0.58 0.70
C PRO A 966 -44.88 0.90 -0.35
N PHE A 967 -45.66 -0.09 -0.75
CA PHE A 967 -46.85 0.15 -1.55
C PHE A 967 -47.96 0.76 -0.68
N PRO A 968 -48.93 1.49 -1.28
CA PRO A 968 -50.03 2.09 -0.53
C PRO A 968 -50.85 1.11 0.31
N LEU A 969 -50.85 -0.20 -0.01
CA LEU A 969 -51.53 -1.23 0.79
C LEU A 969 -50.73 -1.60 2.05
N ASP A 970 -49.40 -1.55 2.02
CA ASP A 970 -48.55 -1.91 3.15
C ASP A 970 -48.72 -0.93 4.31
N ILE A 971 -48.93 0.35 3.98
CA ILE A 971 -49.21 1.42 4.94
C ILE A 971 -50.54 1.17 5.69
N PHE A 972 -51.52 0.51 5.06
CA PHE A 972 -52.82 0.19 5.68
C PHE A 972 -52.87 -1.18 6.36
N PHE A 973 -52.12 -2.18 5.87
CA PHE A 973 -52.18 -3.58 6.34
C PHE A 973 -50.90 -4.06 7.05
N ASN A 974 -49.87 -3.21 7.14
CA ASN A 974 -48.57 -3.46 7.77
C ASN A 974 -47.83 -4.72 7.24
N LEU A 975 -47.99 -5.02 5.95
CA LEU A 975 -47.49 -6.27 5.34
C LEU A 975 -45.96 -6.37 5.28
N SER A 976 -45.27 -5.23 5.18
CA SER A 976 -43.80 -5.14 5.11
C SER A 976 -43.12 -4.82 6.46
N GLY A 977 -43.89 -4.51 7.50
CA GLY A 977 -43.34 -4.27 8.84
C GLY A 977 -42.63 -2.91 9.05
N GLY A 978 -42.75 -1.95 8.13
CA GLY A 978 -42.25 -0.57 8.31
C GLY A 978 -40.90 -0.29 7.68
N LEU A 979 -40.58 1.00 7.54
CA LEU A 979 -39.32 1.47 6.93
C LEU A 979 -38.08 0.91 7.65
N ARG A 980 -38.14 0.77 8.98
CA ARG A 980 -37.09 0.09 9.78
C ARG A 980 -36.83 -1.34 9.32
N GLN A 981 -37.90 -2.10 9.06
CA GLN A 981 -37.81 -3.52 8.72
C GLN A 981 -37.44 -3.74 7.24
N MET A 982 -37.69 -2.73 6.40
CA MET A 982 -37.11 -2.60 5.07
C MET A 982 -35.61 -2.24 5.12
N ALA A 983 -35.20 -1.27 5.93
CA ALA A 983 -33.80 -0.87 6.07
C ALA A 983 -32.92 -2.01 6.63
N ASP A 984 -33.45 -2.80 7.58
CA ASP A 984 -32.76 -3.95 8.16
C ASP A 984 -32.43 -5.06 7.14
N SER A 985 -33.24 -5.21 6.09
CA SER A 985 -33.00 -6.24 5.05
C SER A 985 -32.01 -5.80 3.98
N VAL A 986 -31.87 -4.49 3.73
CA VAL A 986 -30.91 -3.96 2.74
C VAL A 986 -29.56 -3.55 3.33
N ASN A 987 -29.51 -2.94 4.52
CA ASN A 987 -28.33 -2.17 4.99
C ASN A 987 -27.01 -2.96 5.02
N ARG A 988 -27.04 -4.24 5.43
CA ARG A 988 -25.85 -5.10 5.44
C ARG A 988 -25.40 -5.45 4.02
N ASN A 989 -26.34 -5.80 3.14
CA ASN A 989 -26.05 -6.16 1.76
C ASN A 989 -25.61 -4.95 0.92
N LEU A 990 -26.13 -3.75 1.22
CA LEU A 990 -25.70 -2.49 0.60
C LEU A 990 -24.23 -2.19 0.94
N THR A 991 -23.84 -2.37 2.21
CA THR A 991 -22.45 -2.22 2.66
C THR A 991 -21.51 -3.07 1.81
N VAL A 992 -21.87 -4.34 1.57
CA VAL A 992 -21.13 -5.28 0.72
C VAL A 992 -21.06 -4.80 -0.73
N LYS A 993 -22.22 -4.59 -1.37
CA LYS A 993 -22.31 -4.18 -2.79
C LYS A 993 -21.52 -2.90 -3.09
N PHE A 994 -21.58 -1.90 -2.20
CA PHE A 994 -20.77 -0.70 -2.35
C PHE A 994 -19.28 -0.94 -2.08
N GLN A 995 -18.89 -1.72 -1.07
CA GLN A 995 -17.48 -2.01 -0.76
C GLN A 995 -16.74 -2.73 -1.91
N GLU A 996 -17.44 -3.61 -2.64
CA GLU A 996 -16.87 -4.49 -3.67
C GLU A 996 -17.13 -4.01 -5.10
N GLU A 997 -18.39 -3.77 -5.47
CA GLU A 997 -18.80 -3.60 -6.87
C GLU A 997 -19.03 -2.13 -7.26
N TRP A 998 -19.83 -1.40 -6.47
CA TRP A 998 -20.42 -0.12 -6.92
C TRP A 998 -19.55 1.12 -6.62
N TRP A 999 -18.65 1.09 -5.63
CA TRP A 999 -17.90 2.26 -5.14
C TRP A 999 -17.34 3.18 -6.23
N LYS A 1000 -16.80 2.61 -7.31
CA LYS A 1000 -16.06 3.33 -8.35
C LYS A 1000 -16.96 4.28 -9.14
N GLU A 1001 -18.10 3.81 -9.63
CA GLU A 1001 -18.98 4.58 -10.51
C GLU A 1001 -20.03 5.40 -9.74
N THR A 1002 -20.28 5.11 -8.46
CA THR A 1002 -21.23 5.86 -7.61
C THR A 1002 -20.74 7.26 -7.24
N ASN A 1003 -21.66 8.24 -7.20
CA ASN A 1003 -21.47 9.55 -6.56
C ASN A 1003 -22.10 9.59 -5.16
N ILE A 1004 -23.31 10.09 -4.98
CA ILE A 1004 -23.97 10.11 -3.65
C ILE A 1004 -24.72 8.78 -3.39
N VAL A 1005 -24.75 8.33 -2.13
CA VAL A 1005 -25.64 7.23 -1.67
C VAL A 1005 -26.48 7.69 -0.50
N ALA A 1006 -27.80 7.76 -0.67
CA ALA A 1006 -28.76 8.03 0.38
C ALA A 1006 -29.34 6.70 0.94
N THR A 1007 -29.49 6.62 2.26
CA THR A 1007 -30.14 5.47 2.94
C THR A 1007 -31.11 5.91 4.04
N ASP A 1008 -32.08 5.04 4.34
CA ASP A 1008 -32.86 5.06 5.58
C ASP A 1008 -32.04 4.43 6.73
N PHE A 1009 -32.08 5.06 7.91
CA PHE A 1009 -31.42 4.63 9.14
C PHE A 1009 -29.92 4.36 8.97
N PHE A 1010 -29.17 5.39 8.56
CA PHE A 1010 -27.77 5.27 8.09
C PHE A 1010 -26.81 4.49 9.02
N LEU A 1011 -27.01 4.51 10.34
CA LEU A 1011 -26.18 3.76 11.29
C LEU A 1011 -26.27 2.23 11.15
N GLY A 1012 -27.26 1.71 10.42
CA GLY A 1012 -27.39 0.29 10.11
C GLY A 1012 -26.39 -0.24 9.08
N ASN A 1013 -25.67 0.64 8.38
CA ASN A 1013 -24.70 0.30 7.35
C ASN A 1013 -23.33 0.97 7.62
N ASP A 1014 -22.27 0.49 6.96
CA ASP A 1014 -20.89 1.00 7.09
C ASP A 1014 -20.56 2.03 5.99
N LEU A 1015 -21.56 2.66 5.35
CA LEU A 1015 -21.35 3.43 4.12
C LEU A 1015 -20.51 4.70 4.33
N ILE A 1016 -20.39 5.22 5.55
CA ILE A 1016 -19.49 6.32 5.86
C ILE A 1016 -18.02 5.85 5.72
N TRP A 1017 -17.66 4.71 6.32
CA TRP A 1017 -16.31 4.14 6.18
C TRP A 1017 -16.04 3.69 4.74
N VAL A 1018 -17.01 3.02 4.10
CA VAL A 1018 -16.89 2.60 2.69
C VAL A 1018 -16.69 3.81 1.78
N SER A 1019 -17.43 4.91 1.97
CA SER A 1019 -17.24 6.14 1.17
C SER A 1019 -15.85 6.74 1.35
N ARG A 1020 -15.36 6.87 2.60
CA ARG A 1020 -14.01 7.36 2.89
C ARG A 1020 -12.94 6.53 2.17
N MET A 1021 -12.96 5.21 2.36
CA MET A 1021 -11.98 4.31 1.75
C MET A 1021 -12.10 4.27 0.22
N SER A 1022 -13.31 4.43 -0.31
CA SER A 1022 -13.55 4.52 -1.76
C SER A 1022 -12.98 5.79 -2.36
N ASN A 1023 -13.04 6.93 -1.67
CA ASN A 1023 -12.46 8.18 -2.16
C ASN A 1023 -10.93 8.13 -2.19
N ILE A 1024 -10.30 7.53 -1.17
CA ILE A 1024 -8.85 7.28 -1.17
C ILE A 1024 -8.48 6.37 -2.36
N LYS A 1025 -9.19 5.24 -2.56
CA LYS A 1025 -9.00 4.38 -3.76
C LYS A 1025 -9.16 5.14 -5.08
N LYS A 1026 -10.19 6.00 -5.22
CA LYS A 1026 -10.45 6.79 -6.44
C LYS A 1026 -9.34 7.81 -6.69
N SER A 1027 -8.86 8.50 -5.66
CA SER A 1027 -7.83 9.54 -5.82
C SER A 1027 -6.49 8.93 -6.25
N ASN A 1028 -6.11 7.81 -5.63
CA ASN A 1028 -4.92 7.07 -6.05
C ASN A 1028 -5.05 6.69 -7.54
N ILE A 1029 -6.17 6.12 -7.99
CA ILE A 1029 -6.41 5.78 -9.41
C ILE A 1029 -6.36 7.01 -10.34
N ALA A 1030 -6.75 8.19 -9.87
CA ALA A 1030 -6.67 9.43 -10.63
C ALA A 1030 -5.22 9.95 -10.77
N GLN A 1031 -4.38 9.74 -9.74
CA GLN A 1031 -2.97 10.14 -9.76
C GLN A 1031 -2.12 9.26 -10.70
N TRP A 1032 -2.35 7.93 -10.76
CA TRP A 1032 -1.71 7.06 -11.78
C TRP A 1032 -2.39 7.16 -13.17
N ARG A 1033 -2.71 8.39 -13.62
CA ARG A 1033 -3.27 8.73 -14.95
C ARG A 1033 -2.80 10.07 -15.54
N LEU A 1034 -2.15 10.91 -14.73
CA LEU A 1034 -1.48 12.14 -15.15
C LEU A 1034 0.03 11.90 -15.28
#